data_AF-A0A7W1IZY2-F1
#
_entry.id   AF-A0A7W1IZY2-F1
#
_cell.length_a   1.000
_cell.length_b   1.000
_cell.length_c   1.000
_cell.angle_alpha   90.00
_cell.angle_beta   90.00
_cell.angle_gamma   90.00
#
_symmetry.space_group_name_H-M   'P 1'
#
loop_
_entity.id
_entity.type
_entity.pdbx_description
1 polymer ?
#
loop_
_entity_poly.entity_id
_entity_poly.type
_entity_poly.pdbx_seq_one_letter_code
_entity_poly.pdbx_strand_id
1 'polypeptide(L)'
;MDRTIARLIVPSLLVALALPAAEQPPMMELLVSDGPRLLQRWETSLYAKLWNDRVMEANRAKVSEQLAAFEASLGVTLKEVLASLATVHLRVDDLVTSPAGAANAKPEALVSMQADLGQLAIRIMTLALEKDPDSVESIVLAGADQAMRRKPTDDKPADAVVLARYGSRLVVSNRVEQPKAWTVTPSEADLSFTIDSRSFMIKAAEQAKNDPNQQMAFAALMNAKGLDAYFTPLTWEMTLVPEGIHERIRQDVVSPWLKPVDRALFARLPEKTLMAMAFGFDSQSYWNLLEPMMLDLLAKQQPGMNREQLVSMVDEQLAGLGMPLTFPDLVQAINGTVLIAVTPGAPFPAITVAIPRSKAVDHGLRFAAATQQWEIPAEGTSGPLPIPNVPLPVTLIADKGYWVITSDPHVVTSWNAGGSGWSASPAMTLAFEKAGADAPLIGASDTGAVLRTAGGFLALVPIPDAKDKQTATVLLARAAAAASTGYLVGRQRGKTWELEARGIMGLGSVPLLSAAIAIPNLLETRAKASEVSVVSLLRSGVFPAQIQFQAGAYVDQNGDNIGEYGFLSEMAGGAITGQPDTLKLALLPEVWNAAQPTVHGYRFACWLPDGKGGALGANDGLRAQNAAAAKAQSERFVVYAWSADGASKPVYALTQAGAIYSSTDVTVGAGGPTWNALFGGGGWDTEPVWQPQRRR
;
A
#
# COMPACT_ATOMS: atom_id res chain seq x y z
N MET A 1 -13.34 -10.73 -11.07
CA MET A 1 -11.98 -10.74 -10.47
C MET A 1 -11.70 -12.10 -9.79
N ASP A 2 -11.98 -13.22 -10.46
CA ASP A 2 -12.62 -14.37 -9.76
C ASP A 2 -11.78 -15.66 -9.67
N ARG A 3 -10.45 -15.57 -9.73
CA ARG A 3 -9.55 -16.73 -9.58
C ARG A 3 -8.39 -16.51 -8.59
N THR A 4 -8.29 -15.33 -7.99
CA THR A 4 -7.09 -14.92 -7.24
C THR A 4 -7.18 -15.22 -5.73
N ILE A 5 -8.31 -14.95 -5.08
CA ILE A 5 -8.43 -15.05 -3.61
C ILE A 5 -8.37 -16.51 -3.13
N ALA A 6 -9.05 -17.43 -3.82
CA ALA A 6 -8.94 -18.87 -3.52
C ALA A 6 -7.50 -19.42 -3.65
N ARG A 7 -6.73 -18.86 -4.59
CA ARG A 7 -5.30 -19.15 -4.79
C ARG A 7 -4.36 -18.49 -3.75
N LEU A 8 -4.88 -17.69 -2.82
CA LEU A 8 -4.09 -16.99 -1.79
C LEU A 8 -4.35 -17.47 -0.35
N ILE A 9 -5.28 -18.41 -0.14
CA ILE A 9 -5.58 -18.98 1.18
C ILE A 9 -5.29 -20.48 1.21
N VAL A 10 -5.69 -21.24 0.18
CA VAL A 10 -5.48 -22.69 0.15
C VAL A 10 -4.04 -23.08 -0.22
N PRO A 11 -3.40 -22.49 -1.26
CA PRO A 11 -1.96 -22.72 -1.51
C PRO A 11 -1.05 -22.24 -0.37
N SER A 12 -1.47 -21.23 0.40
CA SER A 12 -0.70 -20.71 1.54
C SER A 12 -0.56 -21.71 2.70
N LEU A 13 -1.40 -22.75 2.74
CA LEU A 13 -1.29 -23.90 3.64
C LEU A 13 -0.59 -25.12 3.00
N LEU A 14 -0.24 -25.07 1.70
CA LEU A 14 0.13 -26.25 0.89
C LEU A 14 1.37 -26.07 -0.02
N VAL A 15 1.92 -24.86 -0.13
CA VAL A 15 3.11 -24.53 -0.94
C VAL A 15 4.35 -24.26 -0.07
N ALA A 16 4.19 -24.19 1.26
CA ALA A 16 5.22 -23.88 2.24
C ALA A 16 6.22 -25.03 2.53
N LEU A 17 6.47 -25.91 1.55
CA LEU A 17 7.23 -27.15 1.71
C LEU A 17 8.73 -26.83 1.93
N ALA A 18 9.22 -27.00 3.19
CA ALA A 18 10.51 -26.40 3.60
C ALA A 18 11.38 -27.11 4.73
N LEU A 19 12.68 -26.77 4.96
CA LEU A 19 13.76 -27.39 5.83
C LEU A 19 15.02 -26.48 5.99
N PRO A 20 15.99 -26.83 6.88
CA PRO A 20 15.85 -27.04 8.32
C PRO A 20 16.74 -26.03 9.07
N ALA A 21 16.46 -25.88 10.36
CA ALA A 21 17.18 -25.02 11.31
C ALA A 21 18.71 -24.91 11.11
N ALA A 22 19.20 -23.67 11.03
CA ALA A 22 20.58 -23.35 11.41
C ALA A 22 20.75 -23.36 12.94
N GLU A 23 21.99 -23.25 13.44
CA GLU A 23 22.25 -22.94 14.86
C GLU A 23 21.97 -21.47 15.20
N GLN A 24 21.79 -20.62 14.19
CA GLN A 24 21.29 -19.25 14.31
C GLN A 24 19.75 -19.28 14.41
N PRO A 25 19.12 -18.34 15.15
CA PRO A 25 17.67 -18.19 15.11
C PRO A 25 17.25 -17.87 13.66
N PRO A 26 16.16 -18.48 13.15
CA PRO A 26 15.67 -18.18 11.81
C PRO A 26 15.23 -16.73 11.69
N MET A 27 15.44 -16.16 10.50
CA MET A 27 15.08 -14.79 10.15
C MET A 27 13.57 -14.54 10.28
N MET A 28 12.73 -15.54 9.97
CA MET A 28 11.29 -15.51 10.20
C MET A 28 10.79 -16.87 10.69
N GLU A 29 9.73 -16.90 11.50
CA GLU A 29 8.96 -18.09 11.91
C GLU A 29 7.46 -17.85 11.76
N LEU A 30 6.70 -18.88 11.42
CA LEU A 30 5.25 -18.96 11.47
C LEU A 30 4.85 -20.33 12.07
N LEU A 31 4.28 -20.28 13.26
CA LEU A 31 3.81 -21.42 14.03
C LEU A 31 2.27 -21.47 14.00
N VAL A 32 1.72 -22.64 13.67
CA VAL A 32 0.34 -23.04 14.03
C VAL A 32 0.48 -24.00 15.22
N SER A 33 0.02 -23.57 16.39
CA SER A 33 0.40 -24.19 17.67
C SER A 33 -0.35 -25.48 18.02
N ASP A 34 -1.59 -25.62 17.55
CA ASP A 34 -2.52 -26.69 17.95
C ASP A 34 -3.70 -26.70 16.96
N GLY A 35 -3.75 -27.70 16.08
CA GLY A 35 -4.78 -27.83 15.05
C GLY A 35 -6.19 -28.11 15.60
N PRO A 36 -6.37 -29.10 16.49
CA PRO A 36 -7.64 -29.33 17.20
C PRO A 36 -8.19 -28.10 17.91
N ARG A 37 -7.35 -27.34 18.62
CA ARG A 37 -7.76 -26.10 19.31
C ARG A 37 -8.13 -24.99 18.35
N LEU A 38 -7.34 -24.79 17.28
CA LEU A 38 -7.67 -23.84 16.21
C LEU A 38 -9.02 -24.19 15.57
N LEU A 39 -9.29 -25.48 15.33
CA LEU A 39 -10.56 -25.98 14.78
C LEU A 39 -11.74 -25.75 15.75
N GLN A 40 -11.56 -26.00 17.04
CA GLN A 40 -12.57 -25.73 18.07
C GLN A 40 -12.87 -24.23 18.22
N ARG A 41 -11.82 -23.38 18.22
CA ARG A 41 -11.94 -21.92 18.26
C ARG A 41 -12.57 -21.38 16.96
N TRP A 42 -12.26 -21.97 15.81
CA TRP A 42 -12.96 -21.68 14.54
C TRP A 42 -14.45 -21.99 14.65
N GLU A 43 -14.84 -23.22 15.03
CA GLU A 43 -16.25 -23.65 15.09
C GLU A 43 -17.11 -22.80 16.04
N THR A 44 -16.50 -22.22 17.08
CA THR A 44 -17.17 -21.31 18.04
C THR A 44 -17.12 -19.83 17.64
N SER A 45 -16.23 -19.43 16.71
CA SER A 45 -16.05 -18.04 16.27
C SER A 45 -17.24 -17.46 15.51
N LEU A 46 -17.23 -16.13 15.35
CA LEU A 46 -18.10 -15.43 14.39
C LEU A 46 -17.91 -15.93 12.95
N TYR A 47 -16.68 -16.28 12.56
CA TYR A 47 -16.37 -16.65 11.17
C TYR A 47 -17.04 -17.96 10.77
N ALA A 48 -17.06 -18.99 11.62
CA ALA A 48 -17.82 -20.21 11.34
C ALA A 48 -19.33 -19.96 11.30
N LYS A 49 -19.87 -19.08 12.16
CA LYS A 49 -21.30 -18.71 12.15
C LYS A 49 -21.70 -18.04 10.82
N LEU A 50 -20.86 -17.12 10.30
CA LEU A 50 -21.08 -16.47 9.00
C LEU A 50 -20.83 -17.42 7.82
N TRP A 51 -19.76 -18.22 7.88
CA TRP A 51 -19.42 -19.22 6.87
C TRP A 51 -20.53 -20.26 6.70
N ASN A 52 -21.20 -20.65 7.80
CA ASN A 52 -22.27 -21.63 7.81
C ASN A 52 -23.69 -21.04 7.58
N ASP A 53 -23.88 -19.71 7.55
CA ASP A 53 -25.19 -19.12 7.20
C ASP A 53 -25.65 -19.62 5.82
N ARG A 54 -26.95 -19.84 5.65
CA ARG A 54 -27.53 -20.36 4.40
C ARG A 54 -27.17 -19.50 3.18
N VAL A 55 -26.99 -18.19 3.32
CA VAL A 55 -26.61 -17.34 2.16
C VAL A 55 -25.21 -17.67 1.61
N MET A 56 -24.33 -18.29 2.41
CA MET A 56 -23.01 -18.74 1.98
C MET A 56 -23.00 -20.14 1.34
N GLU A 57 -24.13 -20.84 1.26
CA GLU A 57 -24.22 -22.22 0.75
C GLU A 57 -23.59 -22.40 -0.65
N ALA A 58 -23.84 -21.48 -1.58
CA ALA A 58 -23.25 -21.51 -2.92
C ALA A 58 -21.73 -21.22 -2.92
N ASN A 59 -21.22 -20.46 -1.95
CA ASN A 59 -19.79 -20.17 -1.83
C ASN A 59 -19.06 -21.28 -1.08
N ARG A 60 -19.70 -21.94 -0.11
CA ARG A 60 -19.24 -23.20 0.47
C ARG A 60 -19.09 -24.25 -0.63
N ALA A 61 -20.11 -24.44 -1.48
CA ALA A 61 -20.06 -25.41 -2.58
C ALA A 61 -18.88 -25.18 -3.53
N LYS A 62 -18.63 -23.94 -3.97
CA LYS A 62 -17.45 -23.58 -4.81
C LYS A 62 -16.11 -23.91 -4.11
N VAL A 63 -16.00 -23.70 -2.80
CA VAL A 63 -14.78 -24.01 -2.05
C VAL A 63 -14.65 -25.53 -1.82
N SER A 64 -15.74 -26.24 -1.54
CA SER A 64 -15.76 -27.70 -1.47
C SER A 64 -15.40 -28.36 -2.80
N GLU A 65 -15.81 -27.81 -3.95
CA GLU A 65 -15.39 -28.27 -5.29
C GLU A 65 -13.87 -28.12 -5.48
N GLN A 66 -13.32 -26.97 -5.08
CA GLN A 66 -11.87 -26.70 -5.15
C GLN A 66 -11.06 -27.57 -4.17
N LEU A 67 -11.60 -27.83 -2.98
CA LEU A 67 -10.99 -28.72 -1.99
C LEU A 67 -11.11 -30.19 -2.42
N ALA A 68 -12.21 -30.63 -3.02
CA ALA A 68 -12.40 -32.04 -3.40
C ALA A 68 -11.29 -32.58 -4.31
N ALA A 69 -10.78 -31.76 -5.24
CA ALA A 69 -9.64 -32.14 -6.07
C ALA A 69 -8.33 -32.31 -5.27
N PHE A 70 -8.13 -31.49 -4.22
CA PHE A 70 -7.00 -31.60 -3.30
C PHE A 70 -7.15 -32.80 -2.35
N GLU A 71 -8.32 -32.94 -1.71
CA GLU A 71 -8.65 -34.00 -0.74
C GLU A 71 -8.63 -35.39 -1.40
N ALA A 72 -9.15 -35.54 -2.63
CA ALA A 72 -9.00 -36.76 -3.42
C ALA A 72 -7.53 -37.08 -3.73
N SER A 73 -6.67 -36.07 -3.83
CA SER A 73 -5.25 -36.23 -4.17
C SER A 73 -4.32 -36.51 -2.96
N LEU A 74 -4.85 -36.41 -1.73
CA LEU A 74 -4.21 -36.86 -0.47
C LEU A 74 -5.00 -37.99 0.23
N GLY A 75 -6.20 -38.31 -0.23
CA GLY A 75 -7.11 -39.27 0.40
C GLY A 75 -7.62 -38.86 1.79
N VAL A 76 -7.47 -37.59 2.19
CA VAL A 76 -7.92 -37.02 3.48
C VAL A 76 -8.57 -35.66 3.28
N THR A 77 -9.52 -35.34 4.13
CA THR A 77 -10.15 -34.02 4.20
C THR A 77 -9.27 -33.00 4.92
N LEU A 78 -9.45 -31.72 4.61
CA LEU A 78 -8.77 -30.62 5.32
C LEU A 78 -9.12 -30.62 6.82
N LYS A 79 -10.32 -31.07 7.20
CA LYS A 79 -10.71 -31.19 8.62
C LYS A 79 -9.95 -32.32 9.34
N GLU A 80 -9.69 -33.45 8.68
CA GLU A 80 -8.82 -34.50 9.23
C GLU A 80 -7.36 -34.06 9.35
N VAL A 81 -6.84 -33.33 8.36
CA VAL A 81 -5.48 -32.73 8.45
C VAL A 81 -5.39 -31.84 9.69
N LEU A 82 -6.30 -30.88 9.86
CA LEU A 82 -6.32 -29.97 11.01
C LEU A 82 -6.57 -30.70 12.35
N ALA A 83 -7.40 -31.73 12.38
CA ALA A 83 -7.64 -32.53 13.60
C ALA A 83 -6.47 -33.47 13.96
N SER A 84 -5.61 -33.82 12.99
CA SER A 84 -4.37 -34.60 13.22
C SER A 84 -3.16 -33.74 13.59
N LEU A 85 -3.25 -32.42 13.38
CA LEU A 85 -2.14 -31.49 13.44
C LEU A 85 -1.81 -31.10 14.89
N ALA A 86 -0.70 -31.61 15.41
CA ALA A 86 -0.15 -31.13 16.68
C ALA A 86 0.54 -29.77 16.51
N THR A 87 1.40 -29.59 15.49
CA THR A 87 2.00 -28.28 15.14
C THR A 87 2.34 -28.19 13.65
N VAL A 88 2.18 -27.02 13.02
CA VAL A 88 2.98 -26.62 11.83
C VAL A 88 3.96 -25.56 12.28
N HIS A 89 5.23 -25.68 11.91
CA HIS A 89 6.23 -24.64 12.09
C HIS A 89 6.94 -24.38 10.76
N LEU A 90 6.57 -23.30 10.07
CA LEU A 90 7.26 -22.71 8.92
C LEU A 90 8.29 -21.68 9.39
N ARG A 91 9.42 -21.54 8.72
CA ARG A 91 10.48 -20.55 9.00
C ARG A 91 11.11 -20.06 7.70
N VAL A 92 11.84 -18.97 7.75
CA VAL A 92 12.83 -18.61 6.73
C VAL A 92 14.15 -18.46 7.45
N ASP A 93 15.13 -19.28 7.08
CA ASP A 93 16.43 -19.33 7.74
C ASP A 93 17.43 -18.35 7.11
N ASP A 94 17.37 -18.12 5.79
CA ASP A 94 18.25 -17.17 5.07
C ASP A 94 17.64 -16.66 3.74
N LEU A 95 18.24 -15.61 3.16
CA LEU A 95 18.00 -15.10 1.80
C LEU A 95 19.31 -15.15 1.00
N VAL A 96 19.43 -16.08 0.05
CA VAL A 96 20.64 -16.29 -0.77
C VAL A 96 20.49 -15.70 -2.17
N THR A 97 21.58 -15.18 -2.73
CA THR A 97 21.66 -14.88 -4.17
C THR A 97 21.76 -16.19 -4.94
N SER A 98 20.93 -16.38 -5.96
CA SER A 98 21.18 -17.42 -6.98
C SER A 98 22.60 -17.23 -7.57
N PRO A 99 23.38 -18.30 -7.87
CA PRO A 99 24.81 -18.21 -8.13
C PRO A 99 25.19 -17.22 -9.25
N ALA A 100 26.33 -16.53 -9.04
CA ALA A 100 26.76 -15.39 -9.84
C ALA A 100 26.96 -15.76 -11.33
N GLY A 101 26.17 -15.12 -12.19
CA GLY A 101 26.21 -15.32 -13.64
C GLY A 101 24.91 -14.91 -14.34
N ALA A 102 23.77 -15.13 -13.69
CA ALA A 102 22.49 -14.63 -14.19
C ALA A 102 22.34 -13.11 -13.89
N ALA A 103 22.32 -12.28 -14.93
CA ALA A 103 22.11 -10.82 -14.81
C ALA A 103 20.74 -10.41 -14.23
N ASN A 104 19.84 -11.38 -14.01
CA ASN A 104 18.53 -11.24 -13.36
C ASN A 104 18.37 -12.23 -12.19
N ALA A 105 19.46 -12.60 -11.51
CA ALA A 105 19.44 -13.45 -10.33
C ALA A 105 18.52 -12.87 -9.25
N LYS A 106 17.44 -13.59 -8.94
CA LYS A 106 16.52 -13.21 -7.86
C LYS A 106 17.05 -13.71 -6.52
N PRO A 107 16.76 -13.03 -5.40
CA PRO A 107 16.94 -13.60 -4.08
C PRO A 107 16.06 -14.85 -3.93
N GLU A 108 16.65 -15.95 -3.47
CA GLU A 108 15.94 -17.15 -3.09
C GLU A 108 15.91 -17.27 -1.56
N ALA A 109 14.73 -17.56 -1.02
CA ALA A 109 14.58 -17.81 0.42
C ALA A 109 14.94 -19.27 0.72
N LEU A 110 15.85 -19.48 1.68
CA LEU A 110 16.03 -20.78 2.30
C LEU A 110 14.96 -20.91 3.39
N VAL A 111 13.91 -21.66 3.07
CA VAL A 111 12.70 -21.78 3.90
C VAL A 111 12.77 -23.08 4.71
N SER A 112 12.20 -23.10 5.92
CA SER A 112 12.13 -24.22 6.87
C SER A 112 10.67 -24.63 7.15
N MET A 113 10.29 -25.90 7.22
CA MET A 113 8.92 -26.32 7.57
C MET A 113 8.91 -27.68 8.25
N GLN A 114 8.24 -27.77 9.39
CA GLN A 114 7.90 -29.05 10.02
C GLN A 114 6.38 -29.11 10.26
N ALA A 115 5.77 -30.26 10.01
CA ALA A 115 4.39 -30.54 10.41
C ALA A 115 4.32 -31.85 11.20
N ASP A 116 3.87 -31.79 12.46
CA ASP A 116 3.62 -32.96 13.31
C ASP A 116 2.14 -33.35 13.16
N LEU A 117 1.90 -34.47 12.45
CA LEU A 117 0.59 -34.90 11.93
C LEU A 117 0.17 -36.27 12.47
N GLY A 118 0.82 -36.76 13.53
CA GLY A 118 0.58 -38.10 14.07
C GLY A 118 0.75 -39.19 13.01
N GLN A 119 -0.23 -40.08 12.90
CA GLN A 119 -0.24 -41.16 11.90
C GLN A 119 -0.40 -40.67 10.45
N LEU A 120 -0.94 -39.45 10.24
CA LEU A 120 -1.17 -38.93 8.90
C LEU A 120 0.13 -38.61 8.15
N ALA A 121 1.22 -38.32 8.87
CA ALA A 121 2.55 -38.17 8.26
C ALA A 121 2.98 -39.42 7.48
N ILE A 122 2.71 -40.63 8.01
CA ILE A 122 3.05 -41.89 7.34
C ILE A 122 2.27 -42.00 6.03
N ARG A 123 0.96 -41.78 6.07
CA ARG A 123 0.08 -41.87 4.90
C ARG A 123 0.43 -40.84 3.82
N ILE A 124 0.74 -39.60 4.18
CA ILE A 124 1.15 -38.56 3.23
C ILE A 124 2.51 -38.90 2.60
N MET A 125 3.47 -39.42 3.38
CA MET A 125 4.78 -39.85 2.86
C MET A 125 4.64 -41.00 1.85
N THR A 126 3.80 -42.00 2.15
CA THR A 126 3.49 -43.10 1.22
C THR A 126 2.86 -42.57 -0.07
N LEU A 127 1.83 -41.72 0.02
CA LEU A 127 1.17 -41.16 -1.15
C LEU A 127 2.10 -40.26 -1.98
N ALA A 128 3.04 -39.54 -1.36
CA ALA A 128 4.03 -38.74 -2.08
C ALA A 128 5.01 -39.59 -2.90
N LEU A 129 5.35 -40.79 -2.43
CA LEU A 129 6.16 -41.78 -3.15
C LEU A 129 5.36 -42.50 -4.26
N GLU A 130 4.09 -42.81 -4.01
CA GLU A 130 3.23 -43.59 -4.94
C GLU A 130 2.68 -42.77 -6.12
N LYS A 131 2.48 -41.46 -5.95
CA LYS A 131 1.75 -40.60 -6.89
C LYS A 131 2.56 -40.17 -8.12
N ASP A 132 3.89 -40.12 -8.01
CA ASP A 132 4.81 -39.75 -9.11
C ASP A 132 6.19 -40.41 -8.90
N PRO A 133 6.28 -41.76 -8.98
CA PRO A 133 7.53 -42.48 -8.75
C PRO A 133 8.59 -42.22 -9.84
N ASP A 134 8.21 -41.62 -10.96
CA ASP A 134 9.11 -41.26 -12.05
C ASP A 134 9.78 -39.89 -11.82
N SER A 135 9.11 -38.89 -11.24
CA SER A 135 9.75 -37.60 -10.92
C SER A 135 10.45 -37.52 -9.56
N VAL A 136 10.22 -38.48 -8.64
CA VAL A 136 10.87 -38.50 -7.31
C VAL A 136 11.76 -39.73 -7.10
N GLU A 137 12.80 -39.61 -6.26
CA GLU A 137 13.61 -40.74 -5.80
C GLU A 137 13.66 -40.80 -4.28
N SER A 138 13.64 -42.02 -3.73
CA SER A 138 13.85 -42.27 -2.30
C SER A 138 15.33 -42.11 -1.96
N ILE A 139 15.64 -41.44 -0.85
CA ILE A 139 17.02 -41.20 -0.38
C ILE A 139 17.19 -41.63 1.07
N VAL A 140 18.38 -42.11 1.41
CA VAL A 140 18.75 -42.43 2.80
C VAL A 140 19.21 -41.16 3.50
N LEU A 141 18.72 -40.92 4.71
CA LEU A 141 18.97 -39.69 5.46
C LEU A 141 19.13 -39.97 6.95
N ALA A 142 20.02 -39.24 7.62
CA ALA A 142 20.35 -39.51 9.02
C ALA A 142 19.15 -39.24 9.95
N GLY A 143 18.63 -40.32 10.57
CA GLY A 143 17.55 -40.26 11.56
C GLY A 143 16.13 -40.11 11.00
N ALA A 144 15.95 -40.06 9.67
CA ALA A 144 14.62 -40.12 9.06
C ALA A 144 14.19 -41.59 8.86
N ASP A 145 12.90 -41.87 9.02
CA ASP A 145 12.35 -43.20 8.71
C ASP A 145 12.27 -43.43 7.20
N GLN A 146 11.95 -42.37 6.46
CA GLN A 146 11.81 -42.33 5.01
C GLN A 146 12.18 -40.92 4.54
N ALA A 147 12.89 -40.80 3.43
CA ALA A 147 13.08 -39.52 2.74
C ALA A 147 13.07 -39.70 1.22
N MET A 148 12.75 -38.64 0.50
CA MET A 148 12.70 -38.58 -0.96
C MET A 148 13.09 -37.18 -1.44
N ARG A 149 13.48 -37.05 -2.70
CA ARG A 149 13.65 -35.74 -3.37
C ARG A 149 13.18 -35.83 -4.81
N ARG A 150 13.04 -34.68 -5.48
CA ARG A 150 12.83 -34.68 -6.93
C ARG A 150 14.10 -35.19 -7.64
N LYS A 151 13.93 -36.02 -8.67
CA LYS A 151 15.02 -36.37 -9.59
C LYS A 151 15.46 -35.14 -10.39
N PRO A 152 16.74 -35.03 -10.79
CA PRO A 152 17.17 -34.03 -11.77
C PRO A 152 16.49 -34.24 -13.13
N THR A 153 16.41 -33.17 -13.91
CA THR A 153 15.91 -33.17 -15.30
C THR A 153 16.92 -32.44 -16.18
N ASP A 154 16.99 -32.71 -17.48
CA ASP A 154 18.06 -32.13 -18.32
C ASP A 154 18.12 -30.58 -18.29
N ASP A 155 16.96 -29.91 -18.18
CA ASP A 155 16.85 -28.45 -18.07
C ASP A 155 17.08 -27.88 -16.65
N LYS A 156 17.20 -28.72 -15.61
CA LYS A 156 17.33 -28.29 -14.21
C LYS A 156 18.16 -29.25 -13.35
N PRO A 157 19.18 -28.75 -12.61
CA PRO A 157 19.78 -29.53 -11.53
C PRO A 157 18.68 -29.97 -10.55
N ALA A 158 18.87 -31.10 -9.88
CA ALA A 158 17.87 -31.67 -8.97
C ALA A 158 17.31 -30.59 -8.05
N ASP A 159 15.99 -30.31 -8.18
CA ASP A 159 15.31 -29.35 -7.30
C ASP A 159 15.65 -29.77 -5.87
N ALA A 160 16.29 -28.90 -5.10
CA ALA A 160 16.90 -29.30 -3.84
C ALA A 160 15.89 -29.85 -2.80
N VAL A 161 14.58 -29.64 -3.06
CA VAL A 161 13.40 -30.15 -2.35
C VAL A 161 13.48 -31.64 -1.98
N VAL A 162 13.99 -31.90 -0.78
CA VAL A 162 13.90 -33.18 -0.05
C VAL A 162 12.65 -33.18 0.83
N LEU A 163 11.77 -34.20 0.74
CA LEU A 163 10.73 -34.54 1.72
C LEU A 163 11.22 -35.66 2.64
N ALA A 164 11.15 -35.50 3.96
CA ALA A 164 11.55 -36.51 4.95
C ALA A 164 10.52 -36.67 6.08
N ARG A 165 10.39 -37.91 6.58
CA ARG A 165 9.51 -38.27 7.71
C ARG A 165 10.31 -38.74 8.92
N TYR A 166 9.95 -38.21 10.10
CA TYR A 166 10.54 -38.52 11.40
C TYR A 166 9.43 -38.90 12.38
N GLY A 167 9.10 -40.18 12.48
CA GLY A 167 7.93 -40.65 13.24
C GLY A 167 6.65 -40.01 12.71
N SER A 168 6.04 -39.15 13.53
CA SER A 168 4.83 -38.38 13.25
C SER A 168 5.03 -37.08 12.47
N ARG A 169 6.27 -36.71 12.14
CA ARG A 169 6.63 -35.41 11.55
C ARG A 169 7.02 -35.50 10.08
N LEU A 170 6.64 -34.51 9.28
CA LEU A 170 7.14 -34.25 7.92
C LEU A 170 7.98 -32.96 7.88
N VAL A 171 9.01 -32.91 7.03
CA VAL A 171 9.99 -31.80 6.83
C VAL A 171 10.44 -31.78 5.32
N VAL A 172 10.52 -30.66 4.54
CA VAL A 172 10.37 -30.65 3.03
C VAL A 172 11.10 -29.65 2.00
N SER A 173 12.42 -29.48 1.71
CA SER A 173 12.95 -28.23 1.02
C SER A 173 14.20 -28.15 0.16
N ASN A 174 14.31 -26.97 -0.48
CA ASN A 174 15.38 -26.38 -1.28
C ASN A 174 16.75 -26.13 -0.58
N ARG A 175 16.98 -26.52 0.67
CA ARG A 175 18.33 -26.48 1.27
C ARG A 175 19.19 -27.64 0.77
N VAL A 176 20.47 -27.37 0.51
CA VAL A 176 21.47 -28.39 0.12
C VAL A 176 21.85 -29.29 1.32
N GLU A 177 21.65 -28.80 2.55
CA GLU A 177 21.89 -29.55 3.77
C GLU A 177 20.71 -30.45 4.17
N GLN A 178 21.02 -31.59 4.79
CA GLN A 178 20.04 -32.63 5.10
C GLN A 178 18.92 -32.15 6.04
N PRO A 179 17.66 -32.56 5.80
CA PRO A 179 16.58 -32.47 6.80
C PRO A 179 17.02 -32.88 8.21
N LYS A 180 16.45 -32.19 9.20
CA LYS A 180 16.42 -32.60 10.60
C LYS A 180 15.08 -32.14 11.17
N ALA A 181 14.40 -32.99 11.93
CA ALA A 181 13.27 -32.56 12.74
C ALA A 181 13.77 -31.74 13.95
N TRP A 182 13.02 -30.71 14.35
CA TRP A 182 13.31 -29.90 15.54
C TRP A 182 12.20 -29.98 16.58
N THR A 183 12.53 -29.68 17.83
CA THR A 183 11.53 -29.47 18.87
C THR A 183 10.79 -28.17 18.61
N VAL A 184 9.45 -28.23 18.61
CA VAL A 184 8.57 -27.06 18.51
C VAL A 184 7.85 -26.94 19.84
N THR A 185 7.90 -25.76 20.45
CA THR A 185 7.11 -25.43 21.64
C THR A 185 5.81 -24.77 21.18
N PRO A 186 4.63 -25.37 21.44
CA PRO A 186 3.33 -24.74 21.14
C PRO A 186 3.15 -23.41 21.89
N SER A 187 2.50 -22.43 21.24
CA SER A 187 2.01 -21.22 21.91
C SER A 187 0.56 -21.39 22.37
N GLU A 188 0.12 -20.57 23.33
CA GLU A 188 -1.30 -20.40 23.70
C GLU A 188 -2.11 -19.73 22.56
N ALA A 189 -1.43 -18.95 21.72
CA ALA A 189 -1.95 -18.40 20.48
C ALA A 189 -2.09 -19.50 19.42
N ASP A 190 -3.15 -19.45 18.62
CA ASP A 190 -3.40 -20.45 17.57
C ASP A 190 -2.41 -20.31 16.41
N LEU A 191 -2.06 -19.07 16.08
CA LEU A 191 -0.95 -18.74 15.19
C LEU A 191 0.00 -17.77 15.88
N SER A 192 1.29 -17.90 15.58
CA SER A 192 2.35 -16.97 15.99
C SER A 192 3.31 -16.76 14.83
N PHE A 193 3.67 -15.51 14.54
CA PHE A 193 4.71 -15.14 13.58
C PHE A 193 5.83 -14.40 14.31
N THR A 194 7.09 -14.73 14.05
CA THR A 194 8.25 -14.01 14.57
C THR A 194 9.14 -13.58 13.41
N ILE A 195 9.73 -12.40 13.48
CA ILE A 195 10.75 -11.93 12.54
C ILE A 195 11.93 -11.33 13.30
N ASP A 196 13.15 -11.81 13.03
CA ASP A 196 14.36 -11.08 13.35
C ASP A 196 14.54 -9.97 12.32
N SER A 197 13.98 -8.81 12.65
CA SER A 197 14.02 -7.60 11.84
C SER A 197 15.47 -7.19 11.47
N ARG A 198 16.46 -7.41 12.33
CA ARG A 198 17.86 -7.06 12.08
C ARG A 198 18.48 -8.03 11.06
N SER A 199 18.34 -9.33 11.26
CA SER A 199 18.85 -10.32 10.31
C SER A 199 18.16 -10.23 8.95
N PHE A 200 16.85 -9.96 8.91
CA PHE A 200 16.13 -9.69 7.67
C PHE A 200 16.67 -8.45 6.94
N MET A 201 16.83 -7.32 7.63
CA MET A 201 17.28 -6.07 7.00
C MET A 201 18.74 -6.12 6.56
N ILE A 202 19.61 -6.82 7.30
CA ILE A 202 20.99 -7.10 6.86
C ILE A 202 20.97 -7.88 5.55
N LYS A 203 20.25 -9.01 5.49
CA LYS A 203 20.22 -9.87 4.30
C LYS A 203 19.53 -9.18 3.11
N ALA A 204 18.48 -8.40 3.33
CA ALA A 204 17.87 -7.56 2.30
C ALA A 204 18.87 -6.52 1.74
N ALA A 205 19.67 -5.88 2.60
CA ALA A 205 20.75 -4.99 2.19
C ALA A 205 21.86 -5.71 1.41
N GLU A 206 22.12 -7.00 1.68
CA GLU A 206 23.06 -7.80 0.90
C GLU A 206 22.56 -8.09 -0.53
N GLN A 207 21.28 -8.41 -0.67
CA GLN A 207 20.64 -8.60 -1.98
C GLN A 207 20.59 -7.28 -2.79
N ALA A 208 20.43 -6.15 -2.09
CA ALA A 208 20.41 -4.82 -2.67
C ALA A 208 21.76 -4.30 -3.20
N LYS A 209 22.89 -5.00 -2.97
CA LYS A 209 24.24 -4.59 -3.44
C LYS A 209 24.34 -4.40 -4.97
N ASN A 210 23.39 -4.93 -5.75
CA ASN A 210 23.34 -4.80 -7.20
C ASN A 210 22.57 -3.57 -7.72
N ASP A 211 21.86 -2.83 -6.86
CA ASP A 211 21.21 -1.55 -7.20
C ASP A 211 21.79 -0.43 -6.32
N PRO A 212 22.61 0.49 -6.87
CA PRO A 212 23.24 1.57 -6.09
C PRO A 212 22.25 2.45 -5.31
N ASN A 213 21.02 2.62 -5.79
CA ASN A 213 20.01 3.43 -5.10
C ASN A 213 19.48 2.71 -3.85
N GLN A 214 19.23 1.39 -3.97
CA GLN A 214 18.85 0.57 -2.84
C GLN A 214 20.02 0.43 -1.85
N GLN A 215 21.24 0.17 -2.34
CA GLN A 215 22.44 0.11 -1.51
C GLN A 215 22.64 1.40 -0.70
N MET A 216 22.46 2.58 -1.31
CA MET A 216 22.51 3.87 -0.60
C MET A 216 21.43 3.99 0.48
N ALA A 217 20.18 3.59 0.17
CA ALA A 217 19.06 3.66 1.11
C ALA A 217 19.25 2.69 2.30
N PHE A 218 19.64 1.44 2.05
CA PHE A 218 19.96 0.47 3.11
C PHE A 218 21.18 0.91 3.93
N ALA A 219 22.22 1.46 3.30
CA ALA A 219 23.38 1.98 4.03
C ALA A 219 23.03 3.17 4.93
N ALA A 220 22.19 4.11 4.46
CA ALA A 220 21.69 5.20 5.29
C ALA A 220 20.87 4.67 6.50
N LEU A 221 19.98 3.71 6.26
CA LEU A 221 19.14 3.12 7.30
C LEU A 221 19.93 2.29 8.34
N MET A 222 20.94 1.53 7.91
CA MET A 222 21.76 0.71 8.80
C MET A 222 22.85 1.51 9.54
N ASN A 223 23.31 2.63 8.97
CA ASN A 223 24.26 3.55 9.63
C ASN A 223 23.55 4.61 10.50
N ALA A 224 22.21 4.70 10.44
CA ALA A 224 21.42 5.60 11.26
C ALA A 224 21.53 5.22 12.76
N LYS A 225 22.46 5.86 13.45
CA LYS A 225 22.80 5.62 14.86
C LYS A 225 21.54 5.61 15.75
N GLY A 226 21.17 4.44 16.26
CA GLY A 226 20.02 4.24 17.13
C GLY A 226 18.79 3.63 16.44
N LEU A 227 18.68 3.62 15.10
CA LEU A 227 17.62 2.86 14.42
C LEU A 227 17.81 1.34 14.58
N ASP A 228 19.05 0.88 14.79
CA ASP A 228 19.34 -0.52 15.03
C ASP A 228 18.64 -1.08 16.29
N ALA A 229 18.37 -0.24 17.29
CA ALA A 229 17.58 -0.58 18.47
C ALA A 229 16.10 -0.87 18.17
N TYR A 230 15.59 -0.47 16.99
CA TYR A 230 14.22 -0.70 16.51
C TYR A 230 14.14 -1.89 15.53
N PHE A 231 15.27 -2.53 15.23
CA PHE A 231 15.33 -3.80 14.51
C PHE A 231 15.46 -5.01 15.44
N THR A 232 14.96 -4.92 16.68
CA THR A 232 14.82 -6.10 17.55
C THR A 232 13.73 -7.05 17.03
N PRO A 233 13.74 -8.34 17.45
CA PRO A 233 12.75 -9.30 17.02
C PRO A 233 11.31 -8.85 17.32
N LEU A 234 10.44 -9.03 16.34
CA LEU A 234 9.02 -8.71 16.44
C LEU A 234 8.22 -10.02 16.38
N THR A 235 7.33 -10.22 17.36
CA THR A 235 6.42 -11.37 17.41
C THR A 235 4.97 -10.90 17.34
N TRP A 236 4.20 -11.45 16.40
CA TRP A 236 2.75 -11.32 16.29
C TRP A 236 2.08 -12.63 16.73
N GLU A 237 1.26 -12.57 17.78
CA GLU A 237 0.40 -13.64 18.26
C GLU A 237 -1.03 -13.42 17.75
N MET A 238 -1.73 -14.49 17.37
CA MET A 238 -3.13 -14.48 16.95
C MET A 238 -3.92 -15.63 17.59
N THR A 239 -5.07 -15.30 18.16
CA THR A 239 -6.03 -16.24 18.76
C THR A 239 -7.42 -16.02 18.17
N LEU A 240 -8.09 -17.11 17.77
CA LEU A 240 -9.51 -17.05 17.43
C LEU A 240 -10.36 -17.02 18.70
N VAL A 241 -11.29 -16.08 18.77
CA VAL A 241 -12.22 -15.89 19.90
C VAL A 241 -13.67 -15.88 19.40
N PRO A 242 -14.68 -16.15 20.26
CA PRO A 242 -16.09 -16.16 19.84
C PRO A 242 -16.54 -14.88 19.12
N GLU A 243 -15.94 -13.75 19.46
CA GLU A 243 -16.22 -12.40 18.95
C GLU A 243 -15.48 -12.03 17.65
N GLY A 244 -14.48 -12.81 17.24
CA GLY A 244 -13.58 -12.48 16.13
C GLY A 244 -12.13 -12.95 16.34
N ILE A 245 -11.18 -12.04 16.20
CA ILE A 245 -9.75 -12.26 16.39
C ILE A 245 -9.27 -11.44 17.60
N HIS A 246 -8.38 -12.03 18.41
CA HIS A 246 -7.54 -11.33 19.39
C HIS A 246 -6.07 -11.49 18.98
N GLU A 247 -5.31 -10.40 19.03
CA GLU A 247 -3.91 -10.37 18.60
C GLU A 247 -3.04 -9.56 19.54
N ARG A 248 -1.75 -9.88 19.52
CA ARG A 248 -0.71 -9.11 20.19
C ARG A 248 0.54 -9.05 19.35
N ILE A 249 1.06 -7.85 19.10
CA ILE A 249 2.41 -7.64 18.60
C ILE A 249 3.29 -7.26 19.79
N ARG A 250 4.42 -7.94 19.98
CA ARG A 250 5.49 -7.56 20.91
C ARG A 250 6.76 -7.25 20.13
N GLN A 251 7.50 -6.25 20.58
CA GLN A 251 8.87 -5.98 20.13
C GLN A 251 9.69 -5.43 21.31
N ASP A 252 10.90 -5.94 21.53
CA ASP A 252 11.78 -5.47 22.60
C ASP A 252 12.45 -4.14 22.21
N VAL A 253 11.68 -3.07 22.31
CA VAL A 253 12.09 -1.70 22.00
C VAL A 253 11.43 -0.69 22.94
N VAL A 254 12.14 0.40 23.22
CA VAL A 254 11.60 1.57 23.94
C VAL A 254 11.43 2.71 22.94
N SER A 255 10.22 3.23 22.82
CA SER A 255 9.89 4.30 21.88
C SER A 255 9.67 5.64 22.62
N PRO A 256 10.73 6.44 22.89
CA PRO A 256 10.66 7.61 23.79
C PRO A 256 9.81 8.78 23.27
N TRP A 257 9.42 8.77 21.99
CA TRP A 257 8.48 9.74 21.42
C TRP A 257 7.00 9.40 21.65
N LEU A 258 6.71 8.27 22.30
CA LEU A 258 5.35 7.89 22.64
C LEU A 258 4.96 8.51 23.98
N LYS A 259 3.84 9.23 24.02
CA LYS A 259 3.29 9.87 25.22
C LYS A 259 1.92 9.33 25.57
N PRO A 260 1.54 9.22 26.85
CA PRO A 260 0.19 8.77 27.24
C PRO A 260 -0.90 9.58 26.53
N VAL A 261 -1.93 8.87 26.05
CA VAL A 261 -3.08 9.47 25.37
C VAL A 261 -3.91 10.34 26.32
N ASP A 262 -4.24 11.54 25.88
CA ASP A 262 -5.23 12.41 26.51
C ASP A 262 -6.62 11.79 26.39
N ARG A 263 -6.99 10.99 27.39
CA ARG A 263 -8.27 10.27 27.45
C ARG A 263 -9.48 11.21 27.45
N ALA A 264 -9.33 12.49 27.82
CA ALA A 264 -10.44 13.45 27.83
C ALA A 264 -10.91 13.81 26.41
N LEU A 265 -10.07 13.63 25.39
CA LEU A 265 -10.47 13.85 23.99
C LEU A 265 -11.62 12.94 23.54
N PHE A 266 -11.69 11.69 24.02
CA PHE A 266 -12.79 10.79 23.69
C PHE A 266 -14.14 11.25 24.28
N ALA A 267 -14.13 12.10 25.31
CA ALA A 267 -15.35 12.64 25.92
C ALA A 267 -15.95 13.78 25.09
N ARG A 268 -15.12 14.48 24.30
CA ARG A 268 -15.53 15.53 23.36
C ARG A 268 -16.24 14.99 22.10
N LEU A 269 -16.09 13.70 21.82
CA LEU A 269 -16.73 13.03 20.67
C LEU A 269 -18.22 12.73 20.93
N PRO A 270 -19.11 12.86 19.92
CA PRO A 270 -20.52 12.49 20.06
C PRO A 270 -20.72 11.03 20.49
N GLU A 271 -21.71 10.77 21.34
CA GLU A 271 -22.06 9.44 21.87
C GLU A 271 -22.24 8.36 20.78
N LYS A 272 -22.65 8.77 19.58
CA LYS A 272 -22.90 7.90 18.42
C LYS A 272 -21.66 7.57 17.59
N THR A 273 -20.46 7.97 18.01
CA THR A 273 -19.20 7.65 17.31
C THR A 273 -19.06 6.14 17.07
N LEU A 274 -18.68 5.76 15.85
CA LEU A 274 -18.63 4.37 15.41
C LEU A 274 -17.29 3.72 15.77
N MET A 275 -16.21 4.49 15.62
CA MET A 275 -14.86 4.15 16.05
C MET A 275 -14.04 5.43 16.26
N ALA A 276 -13.03 5.35 17.11
CA ALA A 276 -11.97 6.35 17.17
C ALA A 276 -10.65 5.73 17.65
N MET A 277 -9.55 6.39 17.31
CA MET A 277 -8.19 6.01 17.68
C MET A 277 -7.42 7.29 18.03
N ALA A 278 -6.71 7.26 19.15
CA ALA A 278 -5.86 8.33 19.64
C ALA A 278 -4.43 7.83 19.85
N PHE A 279 -3.46 8.66 19.48
CA PHE A 279 -2.04 8.37 19.54
C PHE A 279 -1.30 9.57 20.13
N GLY A 280 -0.61 9.37 21.25
CA GLY A 280 0.16 10.40 21.92
C GLY A 280 1.61 10.41 21.46
N PHE A 281 2.07 11.57 20.99
CA PHE A 281 3.33 11.73 20.25
C PHE A 281 4.16 12.90 20.76
N ASP A 282 5.47 12.80 20.57
CA ASP A 282 6.47 13.83 20.80
C ASP A 282 7.41 13.91 19.59
N SER A 283 7.09 14.84 18.68
CA SER A 283 7.86 15.10 17.47
C SER A 283 9.31 15.51 17.72
N GLN A 284 9.64 16.17 18.85
CA GLN A 284 11.03 16.49 19.21
C GLN A 284 11.80 15.23 19.58
N SER A 285 11.22 14.38 20.43
CA SER A 285 11.83 13.11 20.82
C SER A 285 11.95 12.12 19.65
N TYR A 286 11.06 12.20 18.66
CA TYR A 286 11.16 11.44 17.41
C TYR A 286 12.23 12.01 16.48
N TRP A 287 12.28 13.34 16.32
CA TRP A 287 13.31 14.01 15.53
C TRP A 287 14.71 13.75 16.08
N ASN A 288 14.89 13.73 17.41
CA ASN A 288 16.17 13.41 18.04
C ASN A 288 16.70 12.01 17.68
N LEU A 289 15.85 11.07 17.23
CA LEU A 289 16.26 9.80 16.65
C LEU A 289 16.57 9.91 15.14
N LEU A 290 15.71 10.59 14.37
CA LEU A 290 15.83 10.65 12.91
C LEU A 290 16.90 11.64 12.41
N GLU A 291 17.21 12.67 13.19
CA GLU A 291 18.09 13.77 12.82
C GLU A 291 19.45 13.33 12.25
N PRO A 292 20.20 12.38 12.86
CA PRO A 292 21.49 11.95 12.32
C PRO A 292 21.37 11.30 10.93
N MET A 293 20.29 10.55 10.69
CA MET A 293 20.01 9.91 9.40
C MET A 293 19.61 10.95 8.33
N MET A 294 18.75 11.89 8.70
CA MET A 294 18.29 12.94 7.78
C MET A 294 19.44 13.87 7.38
N LEU A 295 20.32 14.23 8.32
CA LEU A 295 21.50 15.04 8.04
C LEU A 295 22.54 14.29 7.19
N ASP A 296 22.77 12.99 7.42
CA ASP A 296 23.65 12.15 6.59
C ASP A 296 23.10 12.00 5.15
N LEU A 297 21.78 11.82 4.99
CA LEU A 297 21.15 11.76 3.67
C LEU A 297 21.24 13.11 2.93
N LEU A 298 20.98 14.22 3.61
CA LEU A 298 21.09 15.57 3.04
C LEU A 298 22.54 15.92 2.68
N ALA A 299 23.52 15.60 3.52
CA ALA A 299 24.94 15.83 3.23
C ALA A 299 25.45 15.03 2.01
N LYS A 300 24.83 13.90 1.69
CA LYS A 300 25.10 13.14 0.44
C LYS A 300 24.47 13.77 -0.79
N GLN A 301 23.32 14.44 -0.64
CA GLN A 301 22.64 15.15 -1.71
C GLN A 301 23.23 16.55 -1.97
N GLN A 302 23.78 17.19 -0.93
CA GLN A 302 24.41 18.51 -0.98
C GLN A 302 25.81 18.48 -0.31
N PRO A 303 26.83 17.90 -1.01
CA PRO A 303 28.16 17.73 -0.44
C PRO A 303 28.79 19.06 0.00
N GLY A 304 29.26 19.10 1.25
CA GLY A 304 29.93 20.26 1.84
C GLY A 304 29.04 21.15 2.72
N MET A 305 27.72 20.94 2.77
CA MET A 305 26.87 21.59 3.77
C MET A 305 27.00 20.91 5.13
N ASN A 306 27.14 21.69 6.19
CA ASN A 306 27.06 21.25 7.58
C ASN A 306 25.61 21.33 8.12
N ARG A 307 25.39 20.85 9.34
CA ARG A 307 24.08 20.87 10.02
C ARG A 307 23.48 22.27 10.12
N GLU A 308 24.28 23.27 10.46
CA GLU A 308 23.84 24.65 10.70
C GLU A 308 23.39 25.31 9.40
N GLN A 309 24.11 25.04 8.30
CA GLN A 309 23.75 25.49 6.94
C GLN A 309 22.45 24.84 6.44
N LEU A 310 22.26 23.54 6.69
CA LEU A 310 21.00 22.85 6.35
C LEU A 310 19.80 23.40 7.14
N VAL A 311 20.00 23.76 8.42
CA VAL A 311 18.97 24.43 9.24
C VAL A 311 18.69 25.84 8.72
N SER A 312 19.74 26.64 8.47
CA SER A 312 19.62 28.00 7.91
C SER A 312 18.87 28.00 6.58
N MET A 313 19.18 27.05 5.69
CA MET A 313 18.48 26.90 4.40
C MET A 313 16.97 26.66 4.57
N VAL A 314 16.54 25.90 5.60
CA VAL A 314 15.11 25.69 5.86
C VAL A 314 14.48 26.94 6.50
N ASP A 315 15.17 27.60 7.43
CA ASP A 315 14.71 28.87 8.03
C ASP A 315 14.57 29.97 6.97
N GLU A 316 15.50 30.06 6.02
CA GLU A 316 15.46 30.97 4.86
C GLU A 316 14.30 30.64 3.91
N GLN A 317 14.01 29.36 3.66
CA GLN A 317 12.84 28.94 2.87
C GLN A 317 11.51 29.27 3.58
N LEU A 318 11.42 29.07 4.89
CA LEU A 318 10.25 29.45 5.69
C LEU A 318 10.03 30.96 5.67
N ALA A 319 11.09 31.74 5.87
CA ALA A 319 11.07 33.20 5.79
C ALA A 319 10.69 33.69 4.37
N GLY A 320 11.21 33.06 3.32
CA GLY A 320 10.85 33.35 1.92
C GLY A 320 9.39 33.05 1.58
N LEU A 321 8.76 32.11 2.27
CA LEU A 321 7.31 31.84 2.20
C LEU A 321 6.48 32.75 3.13
N GLY A 322 7.10 33.73 3.79
CA GLY A 322 6.44 34.64 4.73
C GLY A 322 6.02 33.99 6.06
N MET A 323 6.52 32.79 6.36
CA MET A 323 6.23 32.09 7.62
C MET A 323 7.29 32.44 8.67
N PRO A 324 6.94 33.09 9.81
CA PRO A 324 7.86 33.38 10.91
C PRO A 324 8.11 32.13 11.78
N LEU A 325 8.41 31.01 11.12
CA LEU A 325 8.73 29.72 11.69
C LEU A 325 10.23 29.45 11.55
N THR A 326 10.74 28.68 12.49
CA THR A 326 12.09 28.13 12.48
C THR A 326 12.02 26.60 12.37
N PHE A 327 13.11 25.96 11.99
CA PHE A 327 13.22 24.51 11.91
C PHE A 327 12.90 23.81 13.25
N PRO A 328 13.35 24.31 14.43
CA PRO A 328 12.84 23.84 15.72
C PRO A 328 11.32 23.92 15.89
N ASP A 329 10.64 24.94 15.36
CA ASP A 329 9.18 25.03 15.44
C ASP A 329 8.51 23.91 14.62
N LEU A 330 9.06 23.56 13.45
CA LEU A 330 8.59 22.44 12.63
C LEU A 330 8.84 21.10 13.33
N VAL A 331 10.04 20.94 13.91
CA VAL A 331 10.44 19.74 14.65
C VAL A 331 9.58 19.51 15.90
N GLN A 332 9.09 20.58 16.53
CA GLN A 332 8.22 20.53 17.72
C GLN A 332 6.72 20.59 17.38
N ALA A 333 6.34 20.50 16.09
CA ALA A 333 5.00 20.82 15.61
C ALA A 333 3.88 19.91 16.15
N ILE A 334 4.18 18.66 16.52
CA ILE A 334 3.18 17.69 17.01
C ILE A 334 3.66 17.10 18.34
N ASN A 335 3.17 17.66 19.44
CA ASN A 335 3.52 17.28 20.80
C ASN A 335 2.23 17.22 21.63
N GLY A 336 1.72 16.00 21.87
CA GLY A 336 0.39 15.77 22.46
C GLY A 336 -0.35 14.62 21.78
N THR A 337 -1.67 14.56 21.92
CA THR A 337 -2.49 13.47 21.37
C THR A 337 -3.12 13.84 20.03
N VAL A 338 -2.82 13.08 18.97
CA VAL A 338 -3.58 13.11 17.72
C VAL A 338 -4.75 12.13 17.85
N LEU A 339 -5.96 12.58 17.47
CA LEU A 339 -7.19 11.77 17.49
C LEU A 339 -7.76 11.68 16.08
N ILE A 340 -8.20 10.49 15.67
CA ILE A 340 -9.02 10.25 14.48
C ILE A 340 -10.30 9.54 14.92
N ALA A 341 -11.46 10.04 14.51
CA ALA A 341 -12.77 9.45 14.80
C ALA A 341 -13.66 9.37 13.55
N VAL A 342 -14.51 8.35 13.51
CA VAL A 342 -15.52 8.15 12.45
C VAL A 342 -16.90 8.08 13.10
N THR A 343 -17.83 8.90 12.60
CA THR A 343 -19.19 9.03 13.12
C THR A 343 -20.23 8.74 12.01
N PRO A 344 -21.50 8.51 12.35
CA PRO A 344 -22.55 8.31 11.36
C PRO A 344 -22.81 9.60 10.59
N GLY A 345 -22.73 9.55 9.26
CA GLY A 345 -22.96 10.70 8.39
C GLY A 345 -23.71 10.30 7.12
N ALA A 346 -24.21 11.31 6.41
CA ALA A 346 -24.86 11.19 5.11
C ALA A 346 -24.38 12.31 4.17
N PRO A 347 -24.09 12.05 2.88
CA PRO A 347 -24.18 10.76 2.23
C PRO A 347 -23.11 9.76 2.67
N PHE A 348 -21.97 10.20 3.23
CA PHE A 348 -20.85 9.36 3.69
C PHE A 348 -20.64 9.41 5.21
N PRO A 349 -19.97 8.42 5.85
CA PRO A 349 -19.62 8.50 7.26
C PRO A 349 -18.71 9.70 7.49
N ALA A 350 -18.98 10.48 8.53
CA ALA A 350 -18.21 11.68 8.79
C ALA A 350 -16.90 11.33 9.52
N ILE A 351 -15.83 12.03 9.14
CA ILE A 351 -14.48 11.88 9.70
C ILE A 351 -14.15 13.12 10.50
N THR A 352 -13.51 12.91 11.65
CA THR A 352 -12.95 13.94 12.53
C THR A 352 -11.49 13.64 12.79
N VAL A 353 -10.63 14.65 12.68
CA VAL A 353 -9.21 14.60 13.05
C VAL A 353 -8.92 15.76 14.00
N ALA A 354 -8.41 15.49 15.19
CA ALA A 354 -7.89 16.52 16.10
C ALA A 354 -6.37 16.42 16.22
N ILE A 355 -5.69 17.55 16.09
CA ILE A 355 -4.23 17.67 16.07
C ILE A 355 -3.82 18.68 17.16
N PRO A 356 -2.81 18.38 18.01
CA PRO A 356 -2.29 19.33 19.00
C PRO A 356 -1.89 20.67 18.36
N ARG A 357 -2.21 21.77 19.03
CA ARG A 357 -1.77 23.11 18.59
C ARG A 357 -0.30 23.34 18.90
N SER A 358 0.37 23.97 17.94
CA SER A 358 1.76 24.41 18.03
C SER A 358 1.93 25.63 17.12
N LYS A 359 3.02 26.37 17.30
CA LYS A 359 3.33 27.53 16.45
C LYS A 359 3.37 27.14 14.97
N ALA A 360 3.97 26.00 14.63
CA ALA A 360 4.04 25.50 13.26
C ALA A 360 2.65 25.16 12.66
N VAL A 361 1.78 24.46 13.40
CA VAL A 361 0.43 24.13 12.90
C VAL A 361 -0.44 25.38 12.77
N ASP A 362 -0.41 26.29 13.76
CA ASP A 362 -1.10 27.58 13.71
C ASP A 362 -0.67 28.42 12.49
N HIS A 363 0.63 28.46 12.16
CA HIS A 363 1.13 29.21 10.99
C HIS A 363 0.90 28.49 9.66
N GLY A 364 1.00 27.17 9.60
CA GLY A 364 0.66 26.40 8.40
C GLY A 364 -0.81 26.55 7.98
N LEU A 365 -1.72 26.58 8.96
CA LEU A 365 -3.12 26.91 8.71
C LEU A 365 -3.30 28.36 8.25
N ARG A 366 -2.64 29.35 8.87
CA ARG A 366 -2.67 30.77 8.43
C ARG A 366 -2.17 30.94 7.00
N PHE A 367 -1.12 30.23 6.60
CA PHE A 367 -0.62 30.22 5.24
C PHE A 367 -1.67 29.67 4.27
N ALA A 368 -2.22 28.47 4.54
CA ALA A 368 -3.26 27.87 3.71
C ALA A 368 -4.52 28.75 3.59
N ALA A 369 -4.95 29.37 4.68
CA ALA A 369 -6.08 30.29 4.73
C ALA A 369 -5.87 31.55 3.88
N ALA A 370 -4.67 32.15 3.95
CA ALA A 370 -4.30 33.28 3.10
C ALA A 370 -4.23 32.88 1.60
N THR A 371 -3.64 31.73 1.28
CA THR A 371 -3.56 31.22 -0.10
C THR A 371 -4.93 30.93 -0.71
N GLN A 372 -5.90 30.49 0.10
CA GLN A 372 -7.24 30.09 -0.35
C GLN A 372 -8.35 31.10 0.00
N GLN A 373 -7.98 32.28 0.51
CA GLN A 373 -8.89 33.40 0.81
C GLN A 373 -10.07 33.03 1.76
N TRP A 374 -9.80 32.32 2.86
CA TRP A 374 -10.79 32.04 3.90
C TRP A 374 -10.34 32.48 5.30
N GLU A 375 -11.29 32.69 6.21
CA GLU A 375 -11.04 33.18 7.57
C GLU A 375 -10.87 32.03 8.57
N ILE A 376 -9.78 32.06 9.34
CA ILE A 376 -9.57 31.10 10.44
C ILE A 376 -10.49 31.45 11.62
N PRO A 377 -11.25 30.48 12.17
CA PRO A 377 -12.08 30.72 13.34
C PRO A 377 -11.24 31.12 14.56
N ALA A 378 -11.77 32.06 15.34
CA ALA A 378 -11.19 32.47 16.63
C ALA A 378 -11.26 31.33 17.66
N GLU A 379 -10.36 31.33 18.65
CA GLU A 379 -10.33 30.31 19.70
C GLU A 379 -11.68 30.20 20.44
N GLY A 380 -12.17 28.98 20.61
CA GLY A 380 -13.52 28.67 21.11
C GLY A 380 -14.61 28.62 20.04
N THR A 381 -14.28 28.90 18.76
CA THR A 381 -15.25 28.94 17.65
C THR A 381 -14.92 27.96 16.51
N SER A 382 -15.77 27.93 15.50
CA SER A 382 -15.69 27.02 14.35
C SER A 382 -16.09 27.71 13.06
N GLY A 383 -15.40 27.41 11.95
CA GLY A 383 -15.66 28.00 10.63
C GLY A 383 -15.56 26.96 9.50
N PRO A 384 -16.15 27.24 8.33
CA PRO A 384 -16.04 26.35 7.17
C PRO A 384 -14.58 26.25 6.70
N LEU A 385 -14.12 25.04 6.43
CA LEU A 385 -12.82 24.75 5.83
C LEU A 385 -13.03 24.37 4.35
N PRO A 386 -12.78 25.27 3.39
CA PRO A 386 -12.91 24.94 1.98
C PRO A 386 -11.76 24.02 1.56
N ILE A 387 -12.08 22.78 1.16
CA ILE A 387 -11.11 21.86 0.58
C ILE A 387 -11.45 21.67 -0.91
N PRO A 388 -10.60 22.14 -1.85
CA PRO A 388 -10.87 22.02 -3.28
C PRO A 388 -11.19 20.59 -3.73
N ASN A 389 -12.25 20.45 -4.53
CA ASN A 389 -12.76 19.17 -5.05
C ASN A 389 -13.32 18.17 -4.01
N VAL A 390 -13.49 18.55 -2.74
CA VAL A 390 -14.20 17.73 -1.74
C VAL A 390 -15.69 18.10 -1.72
N PRO A 391 -16.62 17.19 -2.10
CA PRO A 391 -18.06 17.48 -2.19
C PRO A 391 -18.79 17.36 -0.84
N LEU A 392 -18.07 17.56 0.27
CA LEU A 392 -18.60 17.46 1.64
C LEU A 392 -18.29 18.75 2.41
N PRO A 393 -19.21 19.25 3.24
CA PRO A 393 -18.90 20.35 4.15
C PRO A 393 -17.86 19.87 5.17
N VAL A 394 -16.78 20.63 5.30
CA VAL A 394 -15.76 20.43 6.34
C VAL A 394 -15.72 21.69 7.19
N THR A 395 -15.55 21.50 8.51
CA THR A 395 -15.46 22.56 9.51
C THR A 395 -14.13 22.44 10.23
N LEU A 396 -13.46 23.58 10.40
CA LEU A 396 -12.32 23.74 11.31
C LEU A 396 -12.85 24.27 12.65
N ILE A 397 -12.44 23.66 13.76
CA ILE A 397 -12.70 24.13 15.13
C ILE A 397 -11.37 24.56 15.74
N ALA A 398 -11.34 25.77 16.31
CA ALA A 398 -10.21 26.31 17.05
C ALA A 398 -10.38 26.05 18.55
N ASP A 399 -9.99 24.86 19.05
CA ASP A 399 -9.88 24.65 20.49
C ASP A 399 -8.56 25.26 21.02
N LYS A 400 -8.49 25.49 22.33
CA LYS A 400 -7.28 26.03 22.98
C LYS A 400 -6.07 25.10 22.86
N GLY A 401 -6.29 23.79 22.94
CA GLY A 401 -5.23 22.78 22.82
C GLY A 401 -5.14 22.12 21.44
N TYR A 402 -6.20 22.19 20.62
CA TYR A 402 -6.32 21.38 19.41
C TYR A 402 -6.92 22.13 18.21
N TRP A 403 -6.42 21.86 17.01
CA TRP A 403 -7.17 22.11 15.77
C TRP A 403 -7.98 20.86 15.44
N VAL A 404 -9.28 21.02 15.20
CA VAL A 404 -10.16 19.90 14.82
C VAL A 404 -10.69 20.13 13.41
N ILE A 405 -10.40 19.21 12.51
CA ILE A 405 -10.96 19.15 11.16
C ILE A 405 -12.06 18.09 11.19
N THR A 406 -13.32 18.48 10.94
CA THR A 406 -14.46 17.55 10.99
C THR A 406 -15.42 17.75 9.83
N SER A 407 -16.04 16.66 9.39
CA SER A 407 -17.21 16.66 8.49
C SER A 407 -18.51 16.32 9.25
N ASP A 408 -18.46 16.21 10.57
CA ASP A 408 -19.62 15.95 11.43
C ASP A 408 -20.12 17.25 12.08
N PRO A 409 -21.30 17.77 11.72
CA PRO A 409 -21.86 18.96 12.36
C PRO A 409 -22.18 18.76 13.85
N HIS A 410 -22.34 17.52 14.33
CA HIS A 410 -22.52 17.24 15.75
C HIS A 410 -21.23 17.41 16.56
N VAL A 411 -20.07 17.07 15.98
CA VAL A 411 -18.76 17.30 16.62
C VAL A 411 -18.53 18.78 16.91
N VAL A 412 -18.95 19.66 15.99
CA VAL A 412 -18.90 21.13 16.18
C VAL A 412 -19.62 21.55 17.47
N THR A 413 -20.76 20.92 17.77
CA THR A 413 -21.52 21.20 19.01
C THR A 413 -21.00 20.47 20.25
N SER A 414 -20.50 19.23 20.12
CA SER A 414 -20.06 18.44 21.28
C SER A 414 -18.66 18.81 21.77
N TRP A 415 -17.77 19.22 20.87
CA TRP A 415 -16.34 19.41 21.17
C TRP A 415 -16.07 20.51 22.19
N ASN A 416 -16.86 21.58 22.11
CA ASN A 416 -16.78 22.74 23.00
C ASN A 416 -17.71 22.60 24.23
N ALA A 417 -18.64 21.63 24.23
CA ALA A 417 -19.59 21.42 25.33
C ALA A 417 -19.00 20.58 26.49
N GLY A 418 -17.92 19.82 26.26
CA GLY A 418 -17.16 19.16 27.33
C GLY A 418 -17.90 18.07 28.12
N GLY A 419 -18.91 17.43 27.51
CA GLY A 419 -19.68 16.34 28.13
C GLY A 419 -18.90 15.02 28.27
N SER A 420 -19.57 13.96 28.72
CA SER A 420 -19.02 12.60 28.80
C SER A 420 -18.88 11.92 27.43
N GLY A 421 -19.78 12.24 26.49
CA GLY A 421 -19.75 11.81 25.10
C GLY A 421 -19.46 10.31 24.90
N TRP A 422 -18.64 10.00 23.90
CA TRP A 422 -18.28 8.62 23.56
C TRP A 422 -17.37 7.91 24.57
N SER A 423 -16.74 8.64 25.50
CA SER A 423 -15.83 8.05 26.51
C SER A 423 -16.51 7.05 27.44
N ALA A 424 -17.82 7.22 27.67
CA ALA A 424 -18.66 6.32 28.46
C ALA A 424 -19.22 5.12 27.66
N SER A 425 -18.90 4.98 26.37
CA SER A 425 -19.40 3.87 25.55
C SER A 425 -18.82 2.51 26.01
N PRO A 426 -19.52 1.39 25.81
CA PRO A 426 -18.99 0.05 26.13
C PRO A 426 -17.71 -0.29 25.36
N ALA A 427 -17.51 0.29 24.18
CA ALA A 427 -16.29 0.12 23.39
C ALA A 427 -15.10 0.86 24.03
N MET A 428 -15.28 2.16 24.35
CA MET A 428 -14.22 2.98 24.93
C MET A 428 -13.89 2.56 26.37
N THR A 429 -14.90 2.16 27.15
CA THR A 429 -14.72 1.60 28.51
C THR A 429 -13.79 0.40 28.50
N LEU A 430 -14.02 -0.57 27.60
CA LEU A 430 -13.18 -1.76 27.46
C LEU A 430 -11.75 -1.40 27.01
N ALA A 431 -11.60 -0.50 26.03
CA ALA A 431 -10.28 -0.07 25.58
C ALA A 431 -9.50 0.67 26.70
N PHE A 432 -10.16 1.50 27.50
CA PHE A 432 -9.57 2.16 28.67
C PHE A 432 -9.14 1.20 29.77
N GLU A 433 -9.85 0.09 29.97
CA GLU A 433 -9.48 -1.01 30.87
C GLU A 433 -8.20 -1.73 30.38
N LYS A 434 -8.16 -2.13 29.10
CA LYS A 434 -7.01 -2.86 28.53
C LYS A 434 -5.76 -2.00 28.33
N ALA A 435 -5.93 -0.69 28.14
CA ALA A 435 -4.84 0.23 27.86
C ALA A 435 -3.86 0.38 29.03
N GLY A 436 -4.35 0.70 30.23
CA GLY A 436 -3.53 1.34 31.27
C GLY A 436 -3.47 2.87 31.10
N ALA A 437 -3.22 3.61 32.19
CA ALA A 437 -3.28 5.07 32.19
C ALA A 437 -2.15 5.74 31.39
N ASP A 438 -1.08 5.01 31.15
CA ASP A 438 0.17 5.36 30.48
C ASP A 438 0.19 5.03 28.97
N ALA A 439 -0.85 4.35 28.45
CA ALA A 439 -0.91 3.90 27.07
C ALA A 439 -0.82 5.05 26.04
N PRO A 440 0.20 5.06 25.15
CA PRO A 440 0.33 6.06 24.11
C PRO A 440 -0.46 5.77 22.82
N LEU A 441 -1.16 4.64 22.75
CA LEU A 441 -2.09 4.33 21.66
C LEU A 441 -3.34 3.68 22.25
N ILE A 442 -4.51 4.28 22.01
CA ILE A 442 -5.80 3.74 22.44
C ILE A 442 -6.80 3.93 21.31
N GLY A 443 -7.51 2.88 20.93
CA GLY A 443 -8.62 2.94 19.98
C GLY A 443 -9.72 1.95 20.33
N ALA A 444 -10.94 2.26 19.89
CA ALA A 444 -12.13 1.45 20.15
C ALA A 444 -13.11 1.50 18.96
N SER A 445 -14.03 0.54 18.91
CA SER A 445 -15.08 0.49 17.89
C SER A 445 -16.35 -0.18 18.42
N ASP A 446 -17.50 0.43 18.20
CA ASP A 446 -18.76 -0.32 18.08
C ASP A 446 -18.76 -0.95 16.69
N THR A 447 -18.14 -2.12 16.60
CA THR A 447 -17.98 -2.83 15.32
C THR A 447 -19.34 -3.25 14.75
N GLY A 448 -20.35 -3.45 15.59
CA GLY A 448 -21.73 -3.65 15.13
C GLY A 448 -22.30 -2.41 14.44
N ALA A 449 -22.11 -1.22 15.01
CA ALA A 449 -22.55 0.03 14.40
C ALA A 449 -21.76 0.34 13.11
N VAL A 450 -20.43 0.16 13.11
CA VAL A 450 -19.58 0.30 11.92
C VAL A 450 -20.11 -0.57 10.77
N LEU A 451 -20.38 -1.86 11.02
CA LEU A 451 -20.85 -2.79 10.00
C LEU A 451 -22.30 -2.48 9.56
N ARG A 452 -23.19 -2.02 10.47
CA ARG A 452 -24.52 -1.50 10.10
C ARG A 452 -24.41 -0.28 9.17
N THR A 453 -23.55 0.68 9.50
CA THR A 453 -23.30 1.87 8.67
C THR A 453 -22.76 1.47 7.30
N ALA A 454 -21.73 0.61 7.25
CA ALA A 454 -21.17 0.06 6.00
C ALA A 454 -22.23 -0.64 5.12
N GLY A 455 -23.25 -1.24 5.72
CA GLY A 455 -24.40 -1.83 5.02
C GLY A 455 -25.14 -0.85 4.11
N GLY A 456 -25.27 0.42 4.51
CA GLY A 456 -25.84 1.48 3.66
C GLY A 456 -24.96 1.80 2.45
N PHE A 457 -23.64 1.71 2.60
CA PHE A 457 -22.66 2.01 1.55
C PHE A 457 -22.52 0.92 0.50
N LEU A 458 -22.90 -0.31 0.83
CA LEU A 458 -22.83 -1.44 -0.10
C LEU A 458 -23.67 -1.21 -1.38
N ALA A 459 -24.69 -0.36 -1.31
CA ALA A 459 -25.44 0.12 -2.48
C ALA A 459 -24.55 0.80 -3.53
N LEU A 460 -23.52 1.55 -3.12
CA LEU A 460 -22.59 2.27 -4.00
C LEU A 460 -21.45 1.39 -4.53
N VAL A 461 -21.19 0.22 -3.92
CA VAL A 461 -20.12 -0.68 -4.37
C VAL A 461 -20.53 -1.36 -5.69
N PRO A 462 -19.69 -1.32 -6.75
CA PRO A 462 -19.99 -1.89 -8.06
C PRO A 462 -19.78 -3.42 -8.10
N ILE A 463 -20.54 -4.15 -7.29
CA ILE A 463 -20.63 -5.62 -7.37
C ILE A 463 -21.48 -5.97 -8.60
N PRO A 464 -20.95 -6.67 -9.63
CA PRO A 464 -21.68 -6.88 -10.89
C PRO A 464 -22.88 -7.82 -10.78
N ASP A 465 -22.82 -8.85 -9.95
CA ASP A 465 -23.94 -9.75 -9.69
C ASP A 465 -24.78 -9.23 -8.51
N ALA A 466 -26.07 -8.96 -8.77
CA ALA A 466 -27.03 -8.55 -7.76
C ALA A 466 -27.23 -9.61 -6.65
N LYS A 467 -27.03 -10.90 -6.95
CA LYS A 467 -27.07 -12.00 -5.98
C LYS A 467 -25.90 -11.96 -5.02
N ASP A 468 -24.69 -11.71 -5.52
CA ASP A 468 -23.50 -11.55 -4.67
C ASP A 468 -23.61 -10.26 -3.83
N LYS A 469 -24.15 -9.19 -4.42
CA LYS A 469 -24.46 -7.94 -3.69
C LYS A 469 -25.45 -8.18 -2.56
N GLN A 470 -26.56 -8.88 -2.81
CA GLN A 470 -27.53 -9.25 -1.78
C GLN A 470 -26.95 -10.19 -0.72
N THR A 471 -26.11 -11.15 -1.12
CA THR A 471 -25.41 -12.06 -0.21
C THR A 471 -24.49 -11.28 0.74
N ALA A 472 -23.71 -10.34 0.20
CA ALA A 472 -22.89 -9.43 0.98
C ALA A 472 -23.72 -8.55 1.94
N THR A 473 -24.88 -8.02 1.51
CA THR A 473 -25.79 -7.25 2.38
C THR A 473 -26.27 -8.06 3.56
N VAL A 474 -26.72 -9.31 3.34
CA VAL A 474 -27.21 -10.18 4.42
C VAL A 474 -26.06 -10.58 5.36
N LEU A 475 -24.90 -10.96 4.83
CA LEU A 475 -23.73 -11.30 5.65
C LEU A 475 -23.23 -10.13 6.49
N LEU A 476 -23.22 -8.93 5.92
CA LEU A 476 -22.82 -7.72 6.63
C LEU A 476 -23.80 -7.39 7.77
N ALA A 477 -25.11 -7.55 7.54
CA ALA A 477 -26.12 -7.42 8.59
C ALA A 477 -26.01 -8.52 9.67
N ARG A 478 -25.72 -9.77 9.30
CA ARG A 478 -25.46 -10.88 10.25
C ARG A 478 -24.21 -10.61 11.10
N ALA A 479 -23.11 -10.21 10.45
CA ALA A 479 -21.87 -9.85 11.13
C ALA A 479 -22.11 -8.70 12.10
N ALA A 480 -22.81 -7.65 11.68
CA ALA A 480 -23.14 -6.49 12.50
C ALA A 480 -24.07 -6.79 13.71
N ALA A 481 -24.83 -7.89 13.66
CA ALA A 481 -25.71 -8.32 14.75
C ALA A 481 -25.00 -9.26 15.76
N ALA A 482 -23.95 -9.96 15.33
CA ALA A 482 -23.13 -10.84 16.18
C ALA A 482 -21.76 -10.25 16.54
N ALA A 483 -21.47 -9.02 16.11
CA ALA A 483 -20.28 -8.27 16.44
C ALA A 483 -20.26 -7.84 17.91
N SER A 484 -19.10 -8.00 18.56
CA SER A 484 -18.79 -7.33 19.82
C SER A 484 -17.98 -6.06 19.58
N THR A 485 -17.80 -5.26 20.63
CA THR A 485 -16.94 -4.08 20.58
C THR A 485 -15.46 -4.45 20.39
N GLY A 486 -14.80 -3.75 19.47
CA GLY A 486 -13.38 -3.89 19.19
C GLY A 486 -12.54 -2.88 19.96
N TYR A 487 -11.26 -3.21 20.17
CA TYR A 487 -10.27 -2.29 20.75
C TYR A 487 -8.88 -2.48 20.11
N LEU A 488 -8.06 -1.44 20.25
CA LEU A 488 -6.63 -1.39 19.93
C LEU A 488 -5.93 -0.67 21.07
N VAL A 489 -4.91 -1.26 21.69
CA VAL A 489 -4.13 -0.61 22.76
C VAL A 489 -2.63 -0.87 22.60
N GLY A 490 -1.85 0.19 22.54
CA GLY A 490 -0.38 0.12 22.56
C GLY A 490 0.16 0.62 23.90
N ARG A 491 1.14 -0.08 24.47
CA ARG A 491 1.70 0.17 25.81
C ARG A 491 3.18 -0.19 25.90
N GLN A 492 3.95 0.56 26.67
CA GLN A 492 5.37 0.34 26.91
C GLN A 492 5.56 -0.44 28.23
N ARG A 493 5.87 -1.74 28.14
CA ARG A 493 6.12 -2.61 29.30
C ARG A 493 7.60 -2.72 29.58
N GLY A 494 8.14 -1.70 30.25
CA GLY A 494 9.58 -1.58 30.50
C GLY A 494 10.32 -1.46 29.17
N LYS A 495 11.11 -2.49 28.80
CA LYS A 495 11.83 -2.52 27.52
C LYS A 495 11.03 -3.06 26.33
N THR A 496 9.83 -3.59 26.55
CA THR A 496 9.01 -4.21 25.49
C THR A 496 7.87 -3.28 25.09
N TRP A 497 7.79 -2.92 23.81
CA TRP A 497 6.59 -2.35 23.21
C TRP A 497 5.58 -3.46 22.94
N GLU A 498 4.34 -3.28 23.37
CA GLU A 498 3.25 -4.24 23.16
C GLU A 498 2.01 -3.54 22.59
N LEU A 499 1.52 -4.05 21.46
CA LEU A 499 0.30 -3.63 20.79
C LEU A 499 -0.72 -4.78 20.83
N GLU A 500 -1.83 -4.62 21.54
CA GLU A 500 -2.88 -5.63 21.68
C GLU A 500 -4.18 -5.17 21.00
N ALA A 501 -4.86 -6.04 20.28
CA ALA A 501 -6.08 -5.72 19.55
C ALA A 501 -7.13 -6.84 19.62
N ARG A 502 -8.40 -6.47 19.53
CA ARG A 502 -9.52 -7.42 19.37
C ARG A 502 -10.56 -6.86 18.41
N GLY A 503 -11.04 -7.66 17.46
CA GLY A 503 -12.11 -7.26 16.55
C GLY A 503 -12.44 -8.28 15.46
N ILE A 504 -13.35 -7.91 14.55
CA ILE A 504 -13.75 -8.76 13.41
C ILE A 504 -12.68 -8.76 12.30
N MET A 505 -11.85 -7.72 12.23
CA MET A 505 -10.64 -7.70 11.41
C MET A 505 -9.44 -7.52 12.34
N GLY A 506 -8.47 -8.41 12.21
CA GLY A 506 -7.22 -8.34 12.97
C GLY A 506 -6.22 -7.36 12.37
N LEU A 507 -5.37 -6.79 13.22
CA LEU A 507 -4.13 -6.09 12.84
C LEU A 507 -3.30 -6.94 11.88
N GLY A 508 -3.20 -8.25 12.11
CA GLY A 508 -2.41 -9.22 11.34
C GLY A 508 -2.78 -9.32 9.87
N SER A 509 -4.01 -8.90 9.51
CA SER A 509 -4.37 -8.70 8.10
C SER A 509 -3.45 -7.69 7.42
N VAL A 510 -2.99 -6.65 8.13
CA VAL A 510 -2.09 -5.62 7.59
C VAL A 510 -0.67 -6.16 7.35
N PRO A 511 0.05 -6.81 8.30
CA PRO A 511 1.32 -7.48 8.01
C PRO A 511 1.24 -8.61 6.97
N LEU A 512 0.23 -9.49 7.01
CA LEU A 512 0.14 -10.60 6.04
C LEU A 512 -0.17 -10.10 4.63
N LEU A 513 -1.08 -9.12 4.48
CA LEU A 513 -1.25 -8.43 3.21
C LEU A 513 0.04 -7.68 2.83
N SER A 514 0.69 -6.96 3.75
CA SER A 514 1.92 -6.22 3.45
C SER A 514 3.08 -7.11 3.02
N ALA A 515 3.24 -8.31 3.58
CA ALA A 515 4.26 -9.26 3.13
C ALA A 515 3.95 -9.82 1.74
N ALA A 516 2.70 -10.22 1.49
CA ALA A 516 2.25 -10.72 0.20
C ALA A 516 2.22 -9.63 -0.90
N ILE A 517 2.08 -8.36 -0.51
CA ILE A 517 2.03 -7.20 -1.41
C ILE A 517 3.43 -6.58 -1.60
N ALA A 518 4.29 -6.51 -0.58
CA ALA A 518 5.57 -5.80 -0.70
C ALA A 518 6.46 -6.40 -1.79
N ILE A 519 6.65 -7.72 -1.82
CA ILE A 519 7.69 -8.33 -2.66
C ILE A 519 7.35 -8.28 -4.17
N PRO A 520 6.16 -8.68 -4.64
CA PRO A 520 5.81 -8.55 -6.07
C PRO A 520 5.23 -7.16 -6.41
N ASN A 521 4.39 -6.65 -5.52
CA ASN A 521 3.48 -5.54 -5.82
C ASN A 521 4.13 -4.17 -5.61
N LEU A 522 5.30 -4.03 -4.97
CA LEU A 522 6.05 -2.76 -5.01
C LEU A 522 6.50 -2.40 -6.44
N LEU A 523 6.84 -3.40 -7.25
CA LEU A 523 7.20 -3.20 -8.65
C LEU A 523 5.94 -2.99 -9.51
N GLU A 524 4.92 -3.83 -9.33
CA GLU A 524 3.67 -3.72 -10.10
C GLU A 524 2.85 -2.46 -9.75
N THR A 525 2.89 -2.00 -8.49
CA THR A 525 2.26 -0.74 -8.06
C THR A 525 3.04 0.48 -8.55
N ARG A 526 4.38 0.43 -8.63
CA ARG A 526 5.15 1.50 -9.29
C ARG A 526 4.80 1.61 -10.77
N ALA A 527 4.64 0.48 -11.47
CA ALA A 527 4.16 0.47 -12.86
C ALA A 527 2.76 1.11 -12.98
N LYS A 528 1.76 0.62 -12.23
CA LYS A 528 0.39 1.15 -12.26
C LYS A 528 0.29 2.62 -11.82
N ALA A 529 1.08 3.04 -10.83
CA ALA A 529 1.15 4.44 -10.41
C ALA A 529 1.72 5.35 -11.51
N SER A 530 2.71 4.87 -12.28
CA SER A 530 3.19 5.60 -13.46
C SER A 530 2.12 5.73 -14.54
N GLU A 531 1.36 4.66 -14.83
CA GLU A 531 0.25 4.68 -15.81
C GLU A 531 -0.86 5.67 -15.39
N VAL A 532 -1.29 5.64 -14.13
CA VAL A 532 -2.27 6.60 -13.58
C VAL A 532 -1.75 8.03 -13.64
N SER A 533 -0.46 8.24 -13.35
CA SER A 533 0.18 9.56 -13.42
C SER A 533 0.21 10.10 -14.86
N VAL A 534 0.53 9.27 -15.86
CA VAL A 534 0.55 9.66 -17.28
C VAL A 534 -0.84 10.02 -17.79
N VAL A 535 -1.86 9.21 -17.47
CA VAL A 535 -3.26 9.50 -17.85
C VAL A 535 -3.76 10.79 -17.16
N SER A 536 -3.29 11.08 -15.93
CA SER A 536 -3.56 12.35 -15.26
C SER A 536 -2.86 13.53 -15.92
N LEU A 537 -1.55 13.42 -16.25
CA LEU A 537 -0.79 14.47 -16.95
C LEU A 537 -1.41 14.83 -18.30
N LEU A 538 -1.79 13.83 -19.11
CA LEU A 538 -2.45 14.06 -20.39
C LEU A 538 -3.80 14.78 -20.21
N ARG A 539 -4.63 14.34 -19.25
CA ARG A 539 -5.99 14.87 -19.06
C ARG A 539 -6.04 16.24 -18.36
N SER A 540 -5.14 16.48 -17.41
CA SER A 540 -5.23 17.59 -16.45
C SER A 540 -4.11 18.62 -16.60
N GLY A 541 -3.03 18.30 -17.33
CA GLY A 541 -1.97 19.23 -17.69
C GLY A 541 -1.99 19.55 -19.19
N VAL A 542 -1.69 18.55 -20.02
CA VAL A 542 -1.49 18.75 -21.47
C VAL A 542 -2.78 19.19 -22.17
N PHE A 543 -3.94 18.57 -21.90
CA PHE A 543 -5.18 18.96 -22.55
C PHE A 543 -5.63 20.39 -22.21
N PRO A 544 -5.69 20.83 -20.93
CA PRO A 544 -5.97 22.24 -20.60
C PRO A 544 -4.96 23.21 -21.20
N ALA A 545 -3.66 22.88 -21.19
CA ALA A 545 -2.63 23.72 -21.80
C ALA A 545 -2.85 23.90 -23.31
N GLN A 546 -3.22 22.85 -24.04
CA GLN A 546 -3.55 22.93 -25.47
C GLN A 546 -4.75 23.85 -25.73
N ILE A 547 -5.82 23.70 -24.97
CA ILE A 547 -7.02 24.54 -25.11
C ILE A 547 -6.70 26.01 -24.76
N GLN A 548 -5.90 26.26 -23.73
CA GLN A 548 -5.48 27.61 -23.35
C GLN A 548 -4.51 28.24 -24.36
N PHE A 549 -3.61 27.45 -24.96
CA PHE A 549 -2.71 27.91 -26.02
C PHE A 549 -3.53 28.33 -27.25
N GLN A 550 -4.48 27.48 -27.65
CA GLN A 550 -5.38 27.73 -28.77
C GLN A 550 -6.25 28.98 -28.55
N ALA A 551 -6.92 29.07 -27.40
CA ALA A 551 -7.81 30.18 -27.05
C ALA A 551 -7.06 31.51 -26.83
N GLY A 552 -5.74 31.46 -26.60
CA GLY A 552 -4.89 32.65 -26.53
C GLY A 552 -4.43 33.18 -27.90
N ALA A 553 -4.69 32.46 -29.00
CA ALA A 553 -4.23 32.79 -30.36
C ALA A 553 -2.72 33.12 -30.45
N TYR A 554 -1.90 32.42 -29.64
CA TYR A 554 -0.45 32.69 -29.58
C TYR A 554 0.29 32.32 -30.87
N VAL A 555 -0.29 31.42 -31.67
CA VAL A 555 -0.03 31.30 -33.10
C VAL A 555 -1.38 31.41 -33.81
N ASP A 556 -1.41 32.24 -34.85
CA ASP A 556 -2.45 32.33 -35.87
C ASP A 556 -1.70 32.59 -37.18
N GLN A 557 -1.55 31.55 -38.03
CA GLN A 557 -0.77 31.65 -39.26
C GLN A 557 -1.58 32.09 -40.48
N ASN A 558 -2.92 32.19 -40.38
CA ASN A 558 -3.80 32.52 -41.51
C ASN A 558 -4.55 33.86 -41.33
N GLY A 559 -4.58 34.42 -40.12
CA GLY A 559 -5.24 35.67 -39.76
C GLY A 559 -6.75 35.55 -39.52
N ASP A 560 -7.28 34.35 -39.26
CA ASP A 560 -8.72 34.13 -39.03
C ASP A 560 -9.16 34.32 -37.57
N ASN A 561 -8.22 34.56 -36.64
CA ASN A 561 -8.40 34.72 -35.18
C ASN A 561 -8.77 33.42 -34.44
N ILE A 562 -8.62 32.24 -35.07
CA ILE A 562 -8.75 30.93 -34.43
C ILE A 562 -7.35 30.31 -34.32
N GLY A 563 -6.75 30.43 -33.14
CA GLY A 563 -5.38 29.98 -32.91
C GLY A 563 -5.14 28.49 -33.22
N GLU A 564 -3.90 28.16 -33.59
CA GLU A 564 -3.47 26.77 -33.73
C GLU A 564 -3.09 26.13 -32.38
N TYR A 565 -3.13 24.79 -32.30
CA TYR A 565 -2.62 24.04 -31.15
C TYR A 565 -1.10 24.16 -30.99
N GLY A 566 -0.59 24.02 -29.77
CA GLY A 566 0.82 24.22 -29.41
C GLY A 566 1.67 22.95 -29.46
N PHE A 567 2.99 23.11 -29.61
CA PHE A 567 3.94 22.08 -29.20
C PHE A 567 4.16 22.13 -27.68
N LEU A 568 4.60 21.00 -27.09
CA LEU A 568 4.80 20.88 -25.63
C LEU A 568 5.81 21.89 -25.09
N SER A 569 6.86 22.21 -25.86
CA SER A 569 7.87 23.20 -25.54
C SER A 569 7.37 24.64 -25.61
N GLU A 570 6.56 25.00 -26.62
CA GLU A 570 5.96 26.33 -26.76
C GLU A 570 5.05 26.68 -25.57
N MET A 571 4.37 25.66 -25.01
CA MET A 571 3.55 25.77 -23.80
C MET A 571 4.38 25.83 -22.49
N ALA A 572 5.68 25.55 -22.53
CA ALA A 572 6.57 25.34 -21.38
C ALA A 572 7.75 26.32 -21.30
N GLY A 573 7.66 27.47 -21.97
CA GLY A 573 8.67 28.55 -21.94
C GLY A 573 9.68 28.49 -23.09
N GLY A 574 9.50 27.58 -24.04
CA GLY A 574 10.21 27.54 -25.31
C GLY A 574 9.79 28.65 -26.27
N ALA A 575 10.56 28.83 -27.34
CA ALA A 575 10.29 29.81 -28.38
C ALA A 575 9.04 29.46 -29.19
N ILE A 576 8.09 30.38 -29.29
CA ILE A 576 6.83 30.20 -30.05
C ILE A 576 7.11 30.35 -31.55
N THR A 577 6.52 29.49 -32.38
CA THR A 577 6.68 29.54 -33.85
C THR A 577 6.26 30.90 -34.41
N GLY A 578 7.19 31.61 -35.04
CA GLY A 578 6.97 32.95 -35.61
C GLY A 578 7.06 34.10 -34.60
N GLN A 579 7.15 33.81 -33.30
CA GLN A 579 7.28 34.78 -32.20
C GLN A 579 8.39 34.41 -31.20
N PRO A 580 9.62 34.03 -31.65
CA PRO A 580 10.58 33.33 -30.81
C PRO A 580 11.14 34.14 -29.64
N ASP A 581 11.34 35.45 -29.82
CA ASP A 581 11.98 36.33 -28.83
C ASP A 581 10.98 37.16 -28.00
N THR A 582 9.68 37.08 -28.33
CA THR A 582 8.66 38.06 -27.91
C THR A 582 7.73 37.59 -26.80
N LEU A 583 7.52 36.27 -26.65
CA LEU A 583 6.60 35.72 -25.66
C LEU A 583 7.08 34.35 -25.17
N LYS A 584 7.04 34.14 -23.84
CA LYS A 584 7.26 32.84 -23.20
C LYS A 584 6.05 32.49 -22.36
N LEU A 585 5.49 31.30 -22.57
CA LEU A 585 4.29 30.83 -21.89
C LEU A 585 4.63 29.79 -20.82
N ALA A 586 3.90 29.79 -19.72
CA ALA A 586 4.06 28.83 -18.62
C ALA A 586 2.75 28.04 -18.40
N LEU A 587 2.21 27.48 -19.48
CA LEU A 587 0.99 26.63 -19.43
C LEU A 587 1.32 25.20 -18.99
N LEU A 588 2.57 24.77 -19.19
CA LEU A 588 3.17 23.56 -18.65
C LEU A 588 4.45 23.90 -17.85
N PRO A 589 4.83 23.09 -16.85
CA PRO A 589 6.10 23.27 -16.14
C PRO A 589 7.33 23.13 -17.05
N GLU A 590 8.44 23.77 -16.69
CA GLU A 590 9.68 23.85 -17.50
C GLU A 590 10.26 22.50 -17.95
N VAL A 591 10.01 21.40 -17.22
CA VAL A 591 10.40 20.04 -17.63
C VAL A 591 9.76 19.59 -18.96
N TRP A 592 8.71 20.27 -19.42
CA TRP A 592 8.08 20.07 -20.73
C TRP A 592 8.76 20.85 -21.87
N ASN A 593 9.76 21.69 -21.57
CA ASN A 593 10.50 22.52 -22.53
C ASN A 593 11.54 21.74 -23.34
N ALA A 594 11.08 20.69 -24.03
CA ALA A 594 11.84 19.88 -24.96
C ALA A 594 10.92 19.39 -26.08
N ALA A 595 11.47 19.03 -27.23
CA ALA A 595 10.69 18.44 -28.31
C ALA A 595 10.09 17.07 -27.93
N GLN A 596 10.76 16.33 -27.04
CA GLN A 596 10.27 15.08 -26.44
C GLN A 596 10.60 15.03 -24.94
N PRO A 597 9.80 15.70 -24.08
CA PRO A 597 10.09 15.77 -22.65
C PRO A 597 9.87 14.39 -21.99
N THR A 598 10.66 14.10 -20.96
CA THR A 598 10.53 12.87 -20.17
C THR A 598 10.01 13.19 -18.77
N VAL A 599 8.78 12.78 -18.47
CA VAL A 599 8.09 13.07 -17.21
C VAL A 599 7.58 11.78 -16.59
N HIS A 600 7.88 11.55 -15.30
CA HIS A 600 7.55 10.32 -14.55
C HIS A 600 7.89 8.99 -15.28
N GLY A 601 8.99 8.96 -16.02
CA GLY A 601 9.47 7.78 -16.74
C GLY A 601 8.82 7.52 -18.10
N TYR A 602 7.97 8.44 -18.59
CA TYR A 602 7.41 8.40 -19.93
C TYR A 602 7.94 9.57 -20.77
N ARG A 603 8.24 9.31 -22.04
CA ARG A 603 8.48 10.32 -23.07
C ARG A 603 7.15 10.75 -23.69
N PHE A 604 7.07 12.01 -24.06
CA PHE A 604 5.90 12.59 -24.73
C PHE A 604 6.30 13.18 -26.09
N ALA A 605 5.36 13.24 -27.04
CA ALA A 605 5.52 14.00 -28.28
C ALA A 605 4.17 14.52 -28.77
N CYS A 606 4.12 15.78 -29.21
CA CYS A 606 2.95 16.38 -29.86
C CYS A 606 3.17 16.42 -31.38
N TRP A 607 2.16 16.00 -32.13
CA TRP A 607 2.11 16.08 -33.60
C TRP A 607 0.94 16.97 -34.01
N LEU A 608 1.19 17.82 -35.00
CA LEU A 608 0.24 18.76 -35.61
C LEU A 608 0.17 18.51 -37.13
N PRO A 609 -0.96 18.73 -37.83
CA PRO A 609 -1.03 18.51 -39.28
C PRO A 609 -0.10 19.39 -40.13
N ASP A 610 0.40 18.87 -41.25
CA ASP A 610 1.28 19.61 -42.18
C ASP A 610 0.55 20.32 -43.34
N GLY A 611 -0.78 20.17 -43.43
CA GLY A 611 -1.61 20.67 -44.53
C GLY A 611 -1.55 19.86 -45.84
N LYS A 612 -0.81 18.74 -45.85
CA LYS A 612 -0.61 17.84 -47.02
C LYS A 612 -1.01 16.39 -46.73
N GLY A 613 -1.44 16.09 -45.51
CA GLY A 613 -1.84 14.75 -45.06
C GLY A 613 -0.79 14.04 -44.21
N GLY A 614 0.36 14.66 -43.98
CA GLY A 614 1.36 14.27 -42.99
C GLY A 614 1.22 15.04 -41.67
N ALA A 615 2.30 15.10 -40.90
CA ALA A 615 2.36 15.80 -39.63
C ALA A 615 3.73 16.47 -39.41
N LEU A 616 3.75 17.43 -38.49
CA LEU A 616 4.91 18.12 -37.96
C LEU A 616 5.01 17.84 -36.46
N GLY A 617 6.19 17.43 -36.01
CA GLY A 617 6.60 17.40 -34.61
C GLY A 617 7.53 18.57 -34.29
N ALA A 618 7.78 18.80 -33.00
CA ALA A 618 8.56 19.95 -32.51
C ALA A 618 10.04 20.01 -32.97
N ASN A 619 10.54 19.00 -33.70
CA ASN A 619 11.88 18.97 -34.30
C ASN A 619 11.88 19.30 -35.81
N ASP A 620 10.72 19.33 -36.47
CA ASP A 620 10.63 19.39 -37.94
C ASP A 620 10.78 20.83 -38.51
N GLY A 621 11.11 21.78 -37.64
CA GLY A 621 11.37 23.18 -37.99
C GLY A 621 10.14 24.08 -37.82
N LEU A 622 10.09 25.16 -38.61
CA LEU A 622 8.97 26.11 -38.58
C LEU A 622 7.70 25.45 -39.15
N ARG A 623 6.56 25.66 -38.48
CA ARG A 623 5.24 25.24 -38.96
C ARG A 623 5.00 25.72 -40.40
N ALA A 624 4.42 24.85 -41.22
CA ALA A 624 4.23 25.09 -42.65
C ALA A 624 3.28 26.28 -42.91
N GLN A 625 3.84 27.46 -43.22
CA GLN A 625 3.13 28.72 -43.47
C GLN A 625 2.23 28.68 -44.72
N ASN A 626 1.08 28.00 -44.62
CA ASN A 626 0.02 28.02 -45.61
C ASN A 626 -1.34 27.81 -44.93
N ALA A 627 -2.39 28.44 -45.47
CA ALA A 627 -3.70 28.48 -44.82
C ALA A 627 -4.37 27.10 -44.61
N ALA A 628 -4.02 26.08 -45.40
CA ALA A 628 -4.55 24.72 -45.22
C ALA A 628 -3.87 23.98 -44.05
N ALA A 629 -2.56 24.20 -43.84
CA ALA A 629 -1.87 23.70 -42.65
C ALA A 629 -2.34 24.43 -41.39
N ALA A 630 -2.35 25.76 -41.41
CA ALA A 630 -2.86 26.62 -40.33
C ALA A 630 -4.22 26.14 -39.81
N LYS A 631 -5.21 26.05 -40.71
CA LYS A 631 -6.54 25.56 -40.39
C LYS A 631 -6.55 24.13 -39.84
N ALA A 632 -5.78 23.21 -40.42
CA ALA A 632 -5.72 21.84 -39.91
C ALA A 632 -5.10 21.77 -38.50
N GLN A 633 -4.17 22.67 -38.18
CA GLN A 633 -3.53 22.79 -36.86
C GLN A 633 -4.38 23.51 -35.80
N SER A 634 -5.43 24.25 -36.18
CA SER A 634 -6.48 24.69 -35.24
C SER A 634 -7.61 23.66 -35.10
N GLU A 635 -7.78 22.74 -36.06
CA GLU A 635 -8.79 21.66 -35.97
C GLU A 635 -8.29 20.38 -35.26
N ARG A 636 -6.99 20.04 -35.28
CA ARG A 636 -6.48 18.73 -34.81
C ARG A 636 -5.08 18.75 -34.18
N PHE A 637 -4.88 17.87 -33.20
CA PHE A 637 -3.56 17.46 -32.68
C PHE A 637 -3.59 16.01 -32.18
N VAL A 638 -2.43 15.37 -32.04
CA VAL A 638 -2.29 14.16 -31.20
C VAL A 638 -1.03 14.22 -30.33
N VAL A 639 -1.17 13.95 -29.04
CA VAL A 639 -0.03 13.80 -28.11
C VAL A 639 0.11 12.35 -27.69
N TYR A 640 1.25 11.74 -28.01
CA TYR A 640 1.59 10.40 -27.52
C TYR A 640 2.38 10.47 -26.22
N ALA A 641 2.24 9.42 -25.39
CA ALA A 641 3.09 9.14 -24.24
C ALA A 641 3.50 7.66 -24.25
N TRP A 642 4.81 7.38 -24.15
CA TRP A 642 5.35 6.01 -24.16
C TRP A 642 6.49 5.86 -23.14
N SER A 643 6.77 4.62 -22.73
CA SER A 643 7.77 4.34 -21.70
C SER A 643 9.19 4.71 -22.15
N ALA A 644 9.89 5.51 -21.34
CA ALA A 644 11.23 6.02 -21.69
C ALA A 644 12.34 4.95 -21.66
N ASP A 645 12.09 3.82 -21.00
CA ASP A 645 12.95 2.64 -20.90
C ASP A 645 12.75 1.61 -22.03
N GLY A 646 11.80 1.84 -22.94
CA GLY A 646 11.47 0.89 -24.02
C GLY A 646 10.80 -0.41 -23.58
N ALA A 647 10.41 -0.54 -22.30
CA ALA A 647 9.68 -1.70 -21.82
C ALA A 647 8.26 -1.78 -22.43
N SER A 648 7.70 -2.99 -22.50
CA SER A 648 6.37 -3.32 -23.05
C SER A 648 5.19 -2.84 -22.18
N LYS A 649 5.20 -1.55 -21.81
CA LYS A 649 4.09 -0.85 -21.14
C LYS A 649 3.14 -0.27 -22.20
N PRO A 650 1.87 0.03 -21.86
CA PRO A 650 0.95 0.66 -22.80
C PRO A 650 1.46 2.01 -23.31
N VAL A 651 1.29 2.26 -24.60
CA VAL A 651 1.39 3.59 -25.20
C VAL A 651 0.04 4.28 -25.05
N TYR A 652 0.06 5.56 -24.70
CA TYR A 652 -1.13 6.41 -24.60
C TYR A 652 -1.16 7.45 -25.70
N ALA A 653 -2.35 7.85 -26.13
CA ALA A 653 -2.56 8.94 -27.08
C ALA A 653 -3.71 9.85 -26.59
N LEU A 654 -3.47 11.16 -26.58
CA LEU A 654 -4.45 12.22 -26.30
C LEU A 654 -4.81 12.93 -27.61
N THR A 655 -6.08 13.26 -27.79
CA THR A 655 -6.63 13.94 -28.97
C THR A 655 -7.29 15.28 -28.62
N GLN A 656 -7.61 16.09 -29.62
CA GLN A 656 -8.34 17.36 -29.49
C GLN A 656 -9.73 17.22 -28.85
N ALA A 657 -10.33 16.02 -28.85
CA ALA A 657 -11.58 15.73 -28.15
C ALA A 657 -11.42 15.54 -26.62
N GLY A 658 -10.21 15.67 -26.07
CA GLY A 658 -9.90 15.32 -24.67
C GLY A 658 -9.95 13.81 -24.39
N ALA A 659 -10.23 13.00 -25.42
CA ALA A 659 -10.22 11.55 -25.35
C ALA A 659 -8.79 11.03 -25.29
N ILE A 660 -8.55 10.12 -24.35
CA ILE A 660 -7.29 9.39 -24.19
C ILE A 660 -7.55 7.94 -24.61
N TYR A 661 -6.64 7.39 -25.41
CA TYR A 661 -6.63 6.02 -25.90
C TYR A 661 -5.38 5.30 -25.39
N SER A 662 -5.41 3.96 -25.38
CA SER A 662 -4.25 3.14 -25.04
C SER A 662 -4.12 1.90 -25.94
N SER A 663 -2.89 1.46 -26.16
CA SER A 663 -2.56 0.21 -26.84
C SER A 663 -1.21 -0.34 -26.38
N THR A 664 -1.10 -1.66 -26.29
CA THR A 664 0.16 -2.39 -26.06
C THR A 664 0.87 -2.77 -27.36
N ASP A 665 0.16 -2.74 -28.49
CA ASP A 665 0.53 -3.46 -29.71
C ASP A 665 1.18 -2.51 -30.74
N VAL A 666 1.84 -1.47 -30.23
CA VAL A 666 2.37 -0.34 -31.00
C VAL A 666 3.89 -0.46 -31.10
N THR A 667 4.43 -0.50 -32.33
CA THR A 667 5.88 -0.41 -32.52
C THR A 667 6.35 1.02 -32.22
N VAL A 668 7.11 1.17 -31.14
CA VAL A 668 7.68 2.45 -30.70
C VAL A 668 9.11 2.58 -31.25
N GLY A 669 9.36 3.59 -32.09
CA GLY A 669 10.69 3.91 -32.59
C GLY A 669 11.52 4.72 -31.60
N ALA A 670 12.77 5.03 -31.95
CA ALA A 670 13.65 5.86 -31.11
C ALA A 670 13.08 7.27 -30.82
N GLY A 671 12.27 7.80 -31.74
CA GLY A 671 11.51 9.05 -31.59
C GLY A 671 10.04 8.85 -31.17
N GLY A 672 9.67 7.68 -30.66
CA GLY A 672 8.29 7.36 -30.26
C GLY A 672 7.45 6.67 -31.34
N PRO A 673 6.11 6.60 -31.15
CA PRO A 673 5.17 6.17 -32.18
C PRO A 673 5.16 7.13 -33.38
N THR A 674 4.80 6.63 -34.56
CA THR A 674 4.48 7.53 -35.70
C THR A 674 3.25 8.38 -35.39
N TRP A 675 3.16 9.56 -36.01
CA TRP A 675 2.04 10.49 -35.78
C TRP A 675 0.65 9.84 -36.01
N ASN A 676 0.57 8.89 -36.94
CA ASN A 676 -0.64 8.15 -37.33
C ASN A 676 -0.82 6.79 -36.63
N ALA A 677 -0.02 6.45 -35.61
CA ALA A 677 -0.12 5.17 -34.92
C ALA A 677 -1.50 4.92 -34.27
N LEU A 678 -2.13 5.98 -33.73
CA LEU A 678 -3.51 5.97 -33.21
C LEU A 678 -4.55 5.60 -34.27
N PHE A 679 -4.29 5.97 -35.53
CA PHE A 679 -5.18 5.84 -36.69
C PHE A 679 -4.88 4.58 -37.52
N GLY A 680 -4.09 3.65 -36.99
CA GLY A 680 -3.71 2.41 -37.70
C GLY A 680 -2.87 2.66 -38.96
N GLY A 681 -2.18 3.81 -39.05
CA GLY A 681 -1.49 4.26 -40.26
C GLY A 681 -2.32 5.16 -41.19
N GLY A 682 -3.61 5.36 -40.90
CA GLY A 682 -4.51 6.24 -41.67
C GLY A 682 -4.18 7.73 -41.57
N GLY A 683 -4.92 8.55 -42.32
CA GLY A 683 -4.85 10.01 -42.26
C GLY A 683 -5.58 10.59 -41.04
N TRP A 684 -5.45 11.90 -40.81
CA TRP A 684 -6.08 12.64 -39.70
C TRP A 684 -7.62 12.55 -39.62
N ASP A 685 -8.28 12.15 -40.71
CA ASP A 685 -9.73 11.94 -40.82
C ASP A 685 -10.16 10.50 -40.47
N THR A 686 -9.22 9.64 -40.10
CA THR A 686 -9.50 8.23 -39.75
C THR A 686 -9.87 8.11 -38.28
N GLU A 687 -10.88 7.28 -37.98
CA GLU A 687 -11.24 6.98 -36.59
C GLU A 687 -10.09 6.26 -35.84
N PRO A 688 -9.87 6.57 -34.54
CA PRO A 688 -8.89 5.86 -33.71
C PRO A 688 -9.13 4.35 -33.63
N VAL A 689 -8.09 3.56 -33.90
CA VAL A 689 -8.15 2.08 -33.82
C VAL A 689 -7.73 1.53 -32.45
N TRP A 690 -7.24 2.39 -31.54
CA TRP A 690 -6.86 2.03 -30.17
C TRP A 690 -8.07 2.02 -29.23
N GLN A 691 -7.96 1.35 -28.09
CA GLN A 691 -9.05 1.30 -27.12
C GLN A 691 -9.16 2.62 -26.32
N PRO A 692 -10.35 3.21 -26.17
CA PRO A 692 -10.54 4.37 -25.29
C PRO A 692 -10.20 4.03 -23.84
N GLN A 693 -9.32 4.82 -23.22
CA GLN A 693 -8.86 4.65 -21.84
C GLN A 693 -9.97 5.04 -20.86
N ARG A 694 -10.87 4.07 -20.60
CA ARG A 694 -11.98 4.20 -19.64
C ARG A 694 -11.45 4.60 -18.26
N ARG A 695 -12.18 5.46 -17.56
CA ARG A 695 -11.97 5.68 -16.13
C ARG A 695 -12.17 4.35 -15.41
N ARG A 696 -11.16 3.91 -14.65
CA ARG A 696 -11.24 2.83 -13.67
C ARG A 696 -11.37 3.44 -12.28
#